data_AF-A0A8C0SH07-F1
#
_entry.id   AF-A0A8C0SH07-F1
#
_cell.length_a   1.000
_cell.length_b   1.000
_cell.length_c   1.000
_cell.angle_alpha   90.00
_cell.angle_beta   90.00
_cell.angle_gamma   90.00
#
_symmetry.space_group_name_H-M   'P 1'
#
loop_
_entity.id
_entity.type
_entity.pdbx_description
1 polymer ?
#
loop_
_entity_poly.entity_id
_entity_poly.type
_entity_poly.pdbx_seq_one_letter_code
_entity_poly.pdbx_strand_id
1 'polypeptide(L)'
;MSSGVAARHGDDPAAELSELHLAALASLKGDIVELNKRLQQTERERDLLEKKLAKAQCEQSHLMREHEDVQERTTLRYEERITELHSIIAELNKKIDRLQGTTIREEDEYSELRSELSQSQHEVNEDSRSMDQDQTSVSIPENQSTMVTADMDNCSDLNSELQRVLTGLENVVCCRKKSSCSLSVAEVDRRIEQLTTASEHCDLAIKVRELQTRLQSVQATGPSSPGRLTSANRPVNPSTGELSTSSSSNDIPIAKIAERVKLSKTRSESSSSDRPVLGSEISSIGVSSSVAEHLAHSLQDCSNIQEIFQTLYSHGSAISESKIREFEVETERLNSRIEHLKSQNDLLTITLEECKSNAERMSMLVGKYESNATALRLALQYSEQCIEAYELLLALAESEQSLILGQFRAAGVGSSTGDQSGDENITQMLKCAHDCRKTAENAAKALLTKLDGSCGGAFAVAGCSVQPWESLSSNSHTSTTSSTASSCDTEFTKEDEQRLKDYIQQLKNDRAAVKLTMLELESIHIDPLSYDVKPRGDSQRLDLENAVLMQELMAMKEEMAELKAQLYLLEKEKKALELKLSTREAQEQAYLVHIEHLKSEVEEQKEQRTRSLSSTSSGGKDKPGKECADAASPALSLAELRTTCSDSELPAEFASAIRREKKLKARVQELVSALERLTKSSEIRHQQSAEFVNDLKRANSNLVAAYEKAKKKHQNKLKKLESQMMAMVERHETQVRMLKQRIALLEEENSRPHTNETSL
;
A
#
# COMPACT_ATOMS: atom_id res chain seq x y z
N MET A 1 -42.30 -69.61 -63.41
CA MET A 1 -42.72 -69.89 -64.81
C MET A 1 -42.81 -68.55 -65.53
N SER A 2 -42.40 -68.51 -66.81
CA SER A 2 -42.52 -67.41 -67.81
C SER A 2 -42.31 -65.95 -67.33
N SER A 3 -41.20 -65.29 -67.67
CA SER A 3 -40.83 -64.77 -69.00
C SER A 3 -41.61 -63.50 -69.41
N GLY A 4 -40.87 -62.41 -69.67
CA GLY A 4 -41.41 -61.09 -70.04
C GLY A 4 -40.27 -60.07 -70.20
N VAL A 5 -39.55 -60.14 -71.32
CA VAL A 5 -38.39 -59.27 -71.61
C VAL A 5 -38.80 -58.06 -72.47
N ALA A 6 -38.28 -56.90 -72.08
CA ALA A 6 -38.08 -55.66 -72.86
C ALA A 6 -39.30 -54.90 -73.43
N ALA A 7 -39.39 -53.63 -73.02
CA ALA A 7 -39.39 -52.50 -73.95
C ALA A 7 -38.79 -51.26 -73.25
N ARG A 8 -37.70 -50.69 -73.80
CA ARG A 8 -37.19 -49.39 -73.34
C ARG A 8 -38.17 -48.30 -73.76
N HIS A 9 -38.43 -47.32 -72.89
CA HIS A 9 -38.74 -45.94 -73.29
C HIS A 9 -37.68 -45.07 -72.61
N GLY A 10 -37.18 -44.05 -73.33
CA GLY A 10 -35.88 -43.47 -73.03
C GLY A 10 -35.84 -42.69 -71.72
N ASP A 11 -34.92 -43.10 -70.83
CA ASP A 11 -34.37 -42.21 -69.80
C ASP A 11 -33.62 -41.09 -70.55
N ASP A 12 -34.24 -39.92 -70.64
CA ASP A 12 -33.63 -38.75 -71.26
C ASP A 12 -32.72 -38.09 -70.21
N PRO A 13 -31.38 -38.24 -70.31
CA PRO A 13 -30.48 -37.90 -69.20
C PRO A 13 -30.46 -36.40 -68.88
N ALA A 14 -31.00 -35.57 -69.77
CA ALA A 14 -31.22 -34.15 -69.53
C ALA A 14 -32.36 -33.88 -68.53
N ALA A 15 -33.38 -34.74 -68.46
CA ALA A 15 -34.51 -34.59 -67.55
C ALA A 15 -34.11 -34.89 -66.09
N GLU A 16 -33.48 -36.05 -65.85
CA GLU A 16 -32.99 -36.44 -64.53
C GLU A 16 -31.97 -35.43 -63.97
N LEU A 17 -31.06 -34.92 -64.82
CA LEU A 17 -30.07 -33.94 -64.42
C LEU A 17 -30.70 -32.58 -64.06
N SER A 18 -31.77 -32.20 -64.76
CA SER A 18 -32.55 -30.99 -64.44
C SER A 18 -33.30 -31.14 -63.10
N GLU A 19 -33.88 -32.31 -62.83
CA GLU A 19 -34.57 -32.62 -61.57
C GLU A 19 -33.60 -32.66 -60.38
N LEU A 20 -32.42 -33.26 -60.54
CA LEU A 20 -31.34 -33.22 -59.54
C LEU A 20 -30.85 -31.79 -59.27
N HIS A 21 -30.73 -30.95 -60.30
CA HIS A 21 -30.39 -29.53 -60.13
C HIS A 21 -31.48 -28.76 -59.38
N LEU A 22 -32.75 -29.02 -59.66
CA LEU A 22 -33.90 -28.44 -58.94
C LEU A 22 -33.92 -28.88 -57.47
N ALA A 23 -33.66 -30.16 -57.18
CA ALA A 23 -33.56 -30.68 -55.82
C ALA A 23 -32.39 -30.06 -55.04
N ALA A 24 -31.22 -29.89 -55.68
CA ALA A 24 -30.07 -29.22 -55.07
C ALA A 24 -30.34 -27.74 -54.76
N LEU A 25 -31.01 -27.02 -55.67
CA LEU A 25 -31.44 -25.63 -55.46
C LEU A 25 -32.50 -25.51 -54.36
N ALA A 26 -33.42 -26.47 -54.25
CA ALA A 26 -34.40 -26.53 -53.17
C ALA A 26 -33.74 -26.79 -51.81
N SER A 27 -32.74 -27.68 -51.73
CA SER A 27 -31.94 -27.91 -50.52
C SER A 27 -31.20 -26.64 -50.10
N LEU A 28 -30.44 -26.03 -51.02
CA LEU A 28 -29.73 -24.76 -50.77
C LEU A 28 -30.67 -23.65 -50.28
N LYS A 29 -31.87 -23.54 -50.84
CA LYS A 29 -32.89 -22.59 -50.39
C LYS A 29 -33.39 -22.91 -48.97
N GLY A 30 -33.53 -24.19 -48.62
CA GLY A 30 -33.81 -24.63 -47.25
C GLY A 30 -32.71 -24.25 -46.27
N ASP A 31 -31.45 -24.57 -46.61
CA ASP A 31 -30.27 -24.27 -45.80
C ASP A 31 -30.12 -22.77 -45.56
N ILE A 32 -30.37 -21.93 -46.59
CA ILE A 32 -30.37 -20.46 -46.47
C ILE A 32 -31.46 -19.97 -45.51
N VAL A 33 -32.66 -20.56 -45.54
CA VAL A 33 -33.76 -20.18 -44.63
C VAL A 33 -33.45 -20.60 -43.19
N GLU A 34 -32.89 -21.79 -42.97
CA GLU A 34 -32.46 -22.25 -41.65
C GLU A 34 -31.33 -21.36 -41.09
N LEU A 35 -30.32 -21.06 -41.92
CA LEU A 35 -29.21 -20.20 -41.55
C LEU A 35 -29.67 -18.78 -41.20
N ASN A 36 -30.62 -18.21 -41.96
CA ASN A 36 -31.22 -16.91 -41.66
C ASN A 36 -32.03 -16.93 -40.35
N LYS A 37 -32.79 -18.01 -40.10
CA LYS A 37 -33.50 -18.20 -38.82
C LYS A 37 -32.52 -18.30 -37.63
N ARG A 38 -31.39 -18.99 -37.79
CA ARG A 38 -30.31 -19.05 -36.79
C ARG A 38 -29.66 -17.69 -36.58
N LEU A 39 -29.35 -16.96 -37.65
CA LEU A 39 -28.80 -15.61 -37.58
C LEU A 39 -29.71 -14.68 -36.76
N GLN A 40 -31.00 -14.61 -37.08
CA GLN A 40 -31.95 -13.80 -36.31
C GLN A 40 -32.08 -14.22 -34.84
N GLN A 41 -31.91 -15.51 -34.53
CA GLN A 41 -31.91 -15.97 -33.14
C GLN A 41 -30.66 -15.46 -32.40
N THR A 42 -29.48 -15.59 -33.02
CA THR A 42 -28.22 -15.06 -32.47
C THR A 42 -28.23 -13.53 -32.35
N GLU A 43 -28.88 -12.81 -33.26
CA GLU A 43 -29.09 -11.35 -33.14
C GLU A 43 -29.95 -11.00 -31.91
N ARG A 44 -31.08 -11.69 -31.70
CA ARG A 44 -31.93 -11.47 -30.50
C ARG A 44 -31.19 -11.79 -29.19
N GLU A 45 -30.36 -12.84 -29.21
CA GLU A 45 -29.53 -13.22 -28.06
C GLU A 45 -28.44 -12.19 -27.78
N ARG A 46 -27.77 -11.67 -28.82
CA ARG A 46 -26.82 -10.54 -28.71
C ARG A 46 -27.50 -9.32 -28.09
N ASP A 47 -28.64 -8.89 -28.63
CA ASP A 47 -29.35 -7.68 -28.17
C ASP A 47 -29.84 -7.82 -26.72
N LEU A 48 -30.16 -9.05 -26.27
CA LEU A 48 -30.49 -9.36 -24.88
C LEU A 48 -29.26 -9.27 -23.97
N LEU A 49 -28.11 -9.79 -24.42
CA LEU A 49 -26.85 -9.73 -23.69
C LEU A 49 -26.33 -8.28 -23.59
N GLU A 50 -26.45 -7.50 -24.66
CA GLU A 50 -26.09 -6.06 -24.69
C GLU A 50 -26.93 -5.25 -23.68
N LYS A 51 -28.24 -5.50 -23.61
CA LYS A 51 -29.12 -4.90 -22.58
C LYS A 51 -28.74 -5.31 -21.16
N LYS A 52 -28.34 -6.57 -20.94
CA LYS A 52 -27.87 -7.05 -19.63
C LYS A 52 -26.53 -6.41 -19.25
N LEU A 53 -25.62 -6.26 -20.19
CA LEU A 53 -24.33 -5.59 -20.01
C LEU A 53 -24.52 -4.11 -19.65
N ALA A 54 -25.35 -3.39 -20.41
CA ALA A 54 -25.66 -1.98 -20.13
C ALA A 54 -26.32 -1.79 -18.75
N LYS A 55 -27.21 -2.70 -18.35
CA LYS A 55 -27.81 -2.69 -17.01
C LYS A 55 -26.74 -2.91 -15.92
N ALA A 56 -25.88 -3.92 -16.07
CA ALA A 56 -24.82 -4.21 -15.11
C ALA A 56 -23.80 -3.06 -14.99
N GLN A 57 -23.45 -2.40 -16.11
CA GLN A 57 -22.61 -1.20 -16.11
C GLN A 57 -23.26 -0.02 -15.38
N CYS A 58 -24.58 0.15 -15.53
CA CYS A 58 -25.32 1.17 -14.80
C CYS A 58 -25.38 0.89 -13.29
N GLU A 59 -25.60 -0.36 -12.89
CA GLU A 59 -25.59 -0.80 -11.48
C GLU A 59 -24.18 -0.66 -10.87
N GLN A 60 -23.13 -1.05 -11.59
CA GLN A 60 -21.74 -0.83 -11.18
C GLN A 60 -21.43 0.66 -10.99
N SER A 61 -21.87 1.52 -11.92
CA SER A 61 -21.68 2.97 -11.83
C SER A 61 -22.45 3.61 -10.67
N HIS A 62 -23.56 2.99 -10.23
CA HIS A 62 -24.30 3.41 -9.03
C HIS A 62 -23.55 3.05 -7.76
N LEU A 63 -23.11 1.79 -7.64
CA LEU A 63 -22.37 1.29 -6.48
C LEU A 63 -21.03 2.02 -6.28
N MET A 64 -20.34 2.38 -7.36
CA MET A 64 -19.13 3.21 -7.30
C MET A 64 -19.43 4.59 -6.67
N ARG A 65 -20.49 5.27 -7.12
CA ARG A 65 -20.92 6.56 -6.54
C ARG A 65 -21.35 6.43 -5.07
N GLU A 66 -22.07 5.38 -4.70
CA GLU A 66 -22.41 5.15 -3.28
C GLU A 66 -21.18 4.89 -2.41
N HIS A 67 -20.16 4.20 -2.94
CA HIS A 67 -18.89 4.01 -2.25
C HIS A 67 -18.12 5.34 -2.10
N GLU A 68 -18.04 6.13 -3.16
CA GLU A 68 -17.44 7.48 -3.14
C GLU A 68 -18.13 8.39 -2.12
N ASP A 69 -19.47 8.47 -2.14
CA ASP A 69 -20.30 9.20 -1.18
C ASP A 69 -20.03 8.78 0.28
N VAL A 70 -19.89 7.48 0.54
CA VAL A 70 -19.61 6.96 1.89
C VAL A 70 -18.19 7.28 2.32
N GLN A 71 -17.22 7.20 1.41
CA GLN A 71 -15.82 7.54 1.65
C GLN A 71 -15.63 9.04 1.89
N GLU A 72 -16.32 9.90 1.16
CA GLU A 72 -16.31 11.35 1.41
C GLU A 72 -16.88 11.66 2.81
N ARG A 73 -18.01 11.03 3.19
CA ARG A 73 -18.63 11.19 4.52
C ARG A 73 -17.80 10.63 5.68
N THR A 74 -16.88 9.70 5.46
CA THR A 74 -15.92 9.26 6.49
C THR A 74 -14.73 10.20 6.54
N THR A 75 -14.18 10.61 5.40
CA THR A 75 -13.10 11.61 5.31
C THR A 75 -13.48 12.92 6.00
N LEU A 76 -14.67 13.49 5.71
CA LEU A 76 -15.15 14.72 6.35
C LEU A 76 -15.24 14.58 7.89
N ARG A 77 -15.68 13.43 8.41
CA ARG A 77 -15.70 13.18 9.86
C ARG A 77 -14.31 13.07 10.48
N TYR A 78 -13.34 12.54 9.74
CA TYR A 78 -11.94 12.55 10.19
C TYR A 78 -11.36 13.97 10.15
N GLU A 79 -11.67 14.78 9.13
CA GLU A 79 -11.27 16.20 9.07
C GLU A 79 -11.88 17.01 10.21
N GLU A 80 -13.19 16.89 10.47
CA GLU A 80 -13.87 17.49 11.62
C GLU A 80 -13.14 17.13 12.92
N ARG A 81 -12.89 15.83 13.17
CA ARG A 81 -12.18 15.37 14.36
C ARG A 81 -10.74 15.90 14.45
N ILE A 82 -10.05 16.04 13.33
CA ILE A 82 -8.71 16.64 13.27
C ILE A 82 -8.78 18.14 13.63
N THR A 83 -9.80 18.88 13.17
CA THR A 83 -9.98 20.30 13.56
C THR A 83 -10.35 20.48 15.04
N GLU A 84 -11.15 19.58 15.61
CA GLU A 84 -11.39 19.54 17.07
C GLU A 84 -10.08 19.32 17.84
N LEU A 85 -9.28 18.33 17.45
CA LEU A 85 -8.01 18.02 18.10
C LEU A 85 -7.01 19.19 17.99
N HIS A 86 -6.89 19.83 16.83
CA HIS A 86 -6.08 21.05 16.69
C HIS A 86 -6.58 22.19 17.58
N SER A 87 -7.89 22.34 17.75
CA SER A 87 -8.46 23.35 18.65
C SER A 87 -8.13 23.06 20.12
N ILE A 88 -8.23 21.78 20.53
CA ILE A 88 -7.83 21.32 21.87
C ILE A 88 -6.33 21.54 22.11
N ILE A 89 -5.47 21.20 21.13
CA ILE A 89 -4.02 21.45 21.22
C ILE A 89 -3.73 22.95 21.36
N ALA A 90 -4.40 23.81 20.60
CA ALA A 90 -4.24 25.26 20.71
C ALA A 90 -4.71 25.82 22.07
N GLU A 91 -5.75 25.24 22.68
CA GLU A 91 -6.22 25.63 24.01
C GLU A 91 -5.31 25.10 25.14
N LEU A 92 -4.78 23.88 25.00
CA LEU A 92 -3.78 23.32 25.90
C LEU A 92 -2.46 24.11 25.85
N ASN A 93 -1.97 24.47 24.66
CA ASN A 93 -0.80 25.32 24.50
C ASN A 93 -1.00 26.68 25.19
N LYS A 94 -2.13 27.36 24.96
CA LYS A 94 -2.47 28.60 25.69
C LYS A 94 -2.52 28.41 27.21
N LYS A 95 -2.85 27.22 27.71
CA LYS A 95 -2.84 26.91 29.14
C LYS A 95 -1.41 26.66 29.65
N ILE A 96 -0.55 26.03 28.86
CA ILE A 96 0.89 25.89 29.13
C ILE A 96 1.57 27.26 29.15
N ASP A 97 1.33 28.11 28.14
CA ASP A 97 1.89 29.46 28.05
C ASP A 97 1.49 30.32 29.26
N ARG A 98 0.23 30.19 29.72
CA ARG A 98 -0.24 30.87 30.95
C ARG A 98 0.45 30.35 32.20
N LEU A 99 0.61 29.02 32.34
CA LEU A 99 1.28 28.41 33.49
C LEU A 99 2.75 28.81 33.54
N GLN A 100 3.45 28.76 32.40
CA GLN A 100 4.83 29.23 32.27
C GLN A 100 4.93 30.73 32.59
N GLY A 101 4.01 31.56 32.08
CA GLY A 101 3.96 32.99 32.41
C GLY A 101 3.69 33.28 33.89
N THR A 102 2.88 32.47 34.58
CA THR A 102 2.70 32.59 36.04
C THR A 102 3.92 32.12 36.81
N THR A 103 4.57 31.03 36.39
CA THR A 103 5.79 30.52 37.02
C THR A 103 6.97 31.48 36.88
N ILE A 104 7.18 32.06 35.70
CA ILE A 104 8.24 33.06 35.48
C ILE A 104 8.00 34.29 36.38
N ARG A 105 6.76 34.79 36.48
CA ARG A 105 6.42 35.90 37.38
C ARG A 105 6.66 35.55 38.86
N GLU A 106 6.37 34.32 39.26
CA GLU A 106 6.63 33.83 40.63
C GLU A 106 8.13 33.65 40.92
N GLU A 107 8.93 33.26 39.91
CA GLU A 107 10.40 33.20 39.99
C GLU A 107 11.04 34.60 40.02
N ASP A 108 10.51 35.57 39.28
CA ASP A 108 10.92 36.98 39.33
C ASP A 108 10.62 37.59 40.71
N GLU A 109 9.40 37.40 41.24
CA GLU A 109 9.01 37.86 42.59
C GLU A 109 9.88 37.20 43.68
N TYR A 110 10.22 35.90 43.55
CA TYR A 110 11.17 35.23 44.45
C TYR A 110 12.61 35.78 44.32
N SER A 111 13.01 36.22 43.13
CA SER A 111 14.35 36.74 42.85
C SER A 111 14.54 38.17 43.38
N GLU A 112 13.49 39.00 43.34
CA GLU A 112 13.46 40.30 44.03
C GLU A 112 13.57 40.12 45.55
N LEU A 113 12.72 39.28 46.16
CA LEU A 113 12.77 38.97 47.60
C LEU A 113 14.15 38.45 48.06
N ARG A 114 14.83 37.66 47.21
CA ARG A 114 16.18 37.15 47.49
C ARG A 114 17.25 38.25 47.38
N SER A 115 17.05 39.21 46.48
CA SER A 115 17.96 40.34 46.27
C SER A 115 17.86 41.39 47.39
N GLU A 116 16.64 41.69 47.86
CA GLU A 116 16.41 42.55 49.03
C GLU A 116 17.05 41.96 50.29
N LEU A 117 16.89 40.65 50.51
CA LEU A 117 17.53 39.96 51.62
C LEU A 117 19.07 40.02 51.52
N SER A 118 19.63 39.89 50.31
CA SER A 118 21.08 39.99 50.10
C SER A 118 21.64 41.41 50.25
N GLN A 119 20.86 42.46 49.96
CA GLN A 119 21.27 43.85 50.23
C GLN A 119 21.28 44.14 51.74
N SER A 120 20.26 43.67 52.46
CA SER A 120 20.16 43.86 53.93
C SER A 120 21.34 43.25 54.71
N GLN A 121 22.01 42.23 54.17
CA GLN A 121 23.19 41.61 54.79
C GLN A 121 24.53 42.28 54.46
N HIS A 122 24.58 43.21 53.48
CA HIS A 122 25.84 43.82 53.06
C HIS A 122 26.11 45.20 53.69
N GLU A 123 25.10 45.90 54.21
CA GLU A 123 25.27 47.21 54.85
C GLU A 123 25.81 47.16 56.31
N VAL A 124 26.02 45.98 56.89
CA VAL A 124 26.34 45.84 58.33
C VAL A 124 27.84 45.64 58.62
N ASN A 125 28.70 45.49 57.60
CA ASN A 125 30.09 45.05 57.83
C ASN A 125 31.16 45.69 56.91
N GLU A 126 31.16 47.01 56.77
CA GLU A 126 32.29 47.78 56.23
C GLU A 126 32.58 49.01 57.10
N ASP A 127 33.32 48.80 58.19
CA ASP A 127 33.87 49.90 59.00
C ASP A 127 35.18 49.51 59.71
N SER A 128 36.26 49.25 58.95
CA SER A 128 37.65 49.35 59.44
C SER A 128 38.74 49.14 58.37
N ARG A 129 39.48 50.22 58.06
CA ARG A 129 40.91 50.24 57.65
C ARG A 129 41.24 49.62 56.27
N SER A 130 42.32 49.96 55.58
CA SER A 130 43.32 51.05 55.64
C SER A 130 44.06 51.04 54.29
N MET A 131 44.78 52.12 53.95
CA MET A 131 45.68 52.14 52.78
C MET A 131 46.75 51.03 52.88
N ASP A 132 47.14 50.41 51.76
CA ASP A 132 48.41 50.80 51.12
C ASP A 132 48.61 50.15 49.73
N GLN A 133 49.72 50.53 49.09
CA GLN A 133 50.02 50.44 47.67
C GLN A 133 51.11 49.38 47.35
N ASP A 134 51.13 48.93 46.09
CA ASP A 134 52.26 48.34 45.35
C ASP A 134 52.73 46.87 45.54
N GLN A 135 52.95 46.25 44.36
CA GLN A 135 54.04 45.36 43.97
C GLN A 135 54.11 43.87 44.40
N THR A 136 53.96 43.03 43.36
CA THR A 136 54.91 41.96 42.96
C THR A 136 55.17 40.76 43.89
N SER A 137 54.67 39.58 43.51
CA SER A 137 55.54 38.40 43.29
C SER A 137 54.81 37.21 42.64
N VAL A 138 55.55 36.46 41.83
CA VAL A 138 55.10 35.25 41.11
C VAL A 138 55.42 34.00 41.93
N SER A 139 54.50 33.03 41.98
CA SER A 139 54.81 31.59 42.11
C SER A 139 53.59 30.72 41.73
N ILE A 140 53.77 29.88 40.71
CA ILE A 140 52.88 28.79 40.22
C ILE A 140 53.65 27.49 40.50
N PRO A 141 53.06 26.41 41.06
CA PRO A 141 52.14 25.50 40.35
C PRO A 141 50.93 25.04 41.20
N GLU A 142 49.92 24.30 40.70
CA GLU A 142 49.88 23.29 39.63
C GLU A 142 48.44 23.05 39.09
N ASN A 143 48.31 22.26 38.01
CA ASN A 143 47.06 21.65 37.46
C ASN A 143 46.06 22.49 36.62
N GLN A 144 46.39 22.60 35.33
CA GLN A 144 45.55 22.34 34.15
C GLN A 144 44.00 22.48 34.26
N SER A 145 43.43 23.44 33.53
CA SER A 145 42.90 23.16 32.17
C SER A 145 42.65 24.46 31.40
N THR A 146 42.97 24.46 30.09
CA THR A 146 43.02 25.69 29.27
C THR A 146 41.73 25.87 28.48
N MET A 147 41.02 26.99 28.67
CA MET A 147 40.02 27.42 27.68
C MET A 147 40.73 27.91 26.42
N VAL A 148 40.50 27.21 25.30
CA VAL A 148 40.85 27.68 23.96
C VAL A 148 39.63 28.36 23.36
N THR A 149 39.75 29.66 23.05
CA THR A 149 38.73 30.40 22.29
C THR A 149 38.90 30.14 20.80
N ALA A 150 38.08 29.23 20.27
CA ALA A 150 37.92 28.86 18.87
C ALA A 150 36.49 28.26 18.74
N ASP A 151 35.61 28.59 17.78
CA ASP A 151 35.68 29.52 16.65
C ASP A 151 34.31 30.21 16.50
N MET A 152 34.26 31.55 16.42
CA MET A 152 32.99 32.26 16.16
C MET A 152 32.61 32.20 14.66
N ASP A 153 33.60 32.05 13.78
CA ASP A 153 33.43 32.10 12.32
C ASP A 153 32.78 30.84 11.73
N ASN A 154 32.90 29.69 12.41
CA ASN A 154 32.37 28.40 11.94
C ASN A 154 30.81 28.36 11.96
N CYS A 155 30.18 29.13 12.85
CA CYS A 155 28.71 29.27 12.85
C CYS A 155 28.21 30.16 11.70
N SER A 156 28.95 31.21 11.33
CA SER A 156 28.62 32.04 10.16
C SER A 156 28.79 31.29 8.85
N ASP A 157 29.85 30.47 8.71
CA ASP A 157 30.06 29.66 7.52
C ASP A 157 28.93 28.63 7.34
N LEU A 158 28.56 27.90 8.39
CA LEU A 158 27.46 26.92 8.36
C LEU A 158 26.12 27.59 8.02
N ASN A 159 25.84 28.77 8.59
CA ASN A 159 24.63 29.53 8.26
C ASN A 159 24.63 30.01 6.79
N SER A 160 25.79 30.46 6.27
CA SER A 160 25.95 30.84 4.87
C SER A 160 25.76 29.66 3.91
N GLU A 161 26.21 28.46 4.31
CA GLU A 161 26.06 27.22 3.55
C GLU A 161 24.60 26.76 3.55
N LEU A 162 23.93 26.81 4.71
CA LEU A 162 22.50 26.53 4.84
C LEU A 162 21.65 27.46 3.95
N GLN A 163 21.96 28.76 3.96
CA GLN A 163 21.23 29.76 3.17
C GLN A 163 21.50 29.61 1.67
N ARG A 164 22.71 29.17 1.28
CA ARG A 164 23.05 28.78 -0.09
C ARG A 164 22.31 27.52 -0.55
N VAL A 165 22.18 26.51 0.30
CA VAL A 165 21.43 25.28 0.04
C VAL A 165 19.93 25.56 -0.08
N LEU A 166 19.36 26.40 0.80
CA LEU A 166 17.97 26.85 0.71
C LEU A 166 17.71 27.60 -0.61
N THR A 167 18.56 28.57 -0.96
CA THR A 167 18.47 29.30 -2.24
C THR A 167 18.62 28.35 -3.44
N GLY A 168 19.48 27.33 -3.34
CA GLY A 168 19.63 26.28 -4.34
C GLY A 168 18.35 25.45 -4.50
N LEU A 169 17.75 25.01 -3.39
CA LEU A 169 16.49 24.26 -3.37
C LEU A 169 15.33 25.10 -3.91
N GLU A 170 15.20 26.36 -3.54
CA GLU A 170 14.19 27.28 -4.09
C GLU A 170 14.33 27.43 -5.61
N ASN A 171 15.56 27.54 -6.12
CA ASN A 171 15.81 27.58 -7.57
C ASN A 171 15.49 26.24 -8.26
N VAL A 172 15.80 25.08 -7.66
CA VAL A 172 15.41 23.77 -8.20
C VAL A 172 13.90 23.58 -8.17
N VAL A 173 13.21 24.00 -7.11
CA VAL A 173 11.74 24.00 -6.99
C VAL A 173 11.11 24.95 -8.01
N CYS A 174 11.67 26.15 -8.20
CA CYS A 174 11.21 27.12 -9.20
C CYS A 174 11.38 26.57 -10.63
N CYS A 175 12.52 25.97 -10.95
CA CYS A 175 12.76 25.29 -12.23
C CYS A 175 11.81 24.10 -12.44
N ARG A 176 11.60 23.27 -11.42
CA ARG A 176 10.64 22.14 -11.46
C ARG A 176 9.19 22.63 -11.58
N LYS A 177 8.84 23.78 -11.01
CA LYS A 177 7.52 24.40 -11.15
C LYS A 177 7.32 25.03 -12.52
N LYS A 178 8.37 25.61 -13.12
CA LYS A 178 8.39 26.09 -14.51
C LYS A 178 8.28 24.97 -15.55
N SER A 179 8.88 23.80 -15.30
CA SER A 179 8.77 22.65 -16.20
C SER A 179 7.48 21.83 -16.01
N SER A 180 6.81 21.96 -14.86
CA SER A 180 5.61 21.16 -14.52
C SER A 180 4.26 21.88 -14.67
N CYS A 181 4.23 23.19 -14.96
CA CYS A 181 2.97 23.90 -15.22
C CYS A 181 3.14 25.17 -16.09
N SER A 182 2.79 25.06 -17.38
CA SER A 182 2.47 26.22 -18.23
C SER A 182 1.49 25.87 -19.37
N LEU A 183 0.53 24.97 -19.11
CA LEU A 183 -0.71 24.88 -19.88
C LEU A 183 -1.84 25.22 -18.90
N SER A 184 -2.59 26.28 -19.19
CA SER A 184 -3.80 26.58 -18.43
C SER A 184 -4.85 25.50 -18.71
N VAL A 185 -5.80 25.31 -17.79
CA VAL A 185 -6.92 24.37 -17.99
C VAL A 185 -7.64 24.66 -19.31
N ALA A 186 -7.87 25.95 -19.62
CA ALA A 186 -8.45 26.38 -20.89
C ALA A 186 -7.60 26.03 -22.15
N GLU A 187 -6.27 25.95 -22.05
CA GLU A 187 -5.41 25.51 -23.15
C GLU A 187 -5.45 23.97 -23.33
N VAL A 188 -5.69 23.24 -22.24
CA VAL A 188 -5.93 21.78 -22.26
C VAL A 188 -7.30 21.49 -22.86
N ASP A 189 -8.36 22.17 -22.40
CA ASP A 189 -9.72 22.04 -22.94
C ASP A 189 -9.76 22.37 -24.43
N ARG A 190 -9.12 23.47 -24.86
CA ARG A 190 -9.01 23.84 -26.28
C ARG A 190 -8.24 22.80 -27.12
N ARG A 191 -7.30 22.06 -26.52
CA ARG A 191 -6.63 20.93 -27.19
C ARG A 191 -7.51 19.68 -27.23
N ILE A 192 -8.32 19.44 -26.21
CA ILE A 192 -9.32 18.35 -26.20
C ILE A 192 -10.37 18.60 -27.28
N GLU A 193 -10.89 19.82 -27.42
CA GLU A 193 -11.80 20.23 -28.51
C GLU A 193 -11.16 20.08 -29.90
N GLN A 194 -9.89 20.46 -30.06
CA GLN A 194 -9.16 20.28 -31.32
C GLN A 194 -8.92 18.79 -31.66
N LEU A 195 -8.72 17.93 -30.66
CA LEU A 195 -8.55 16.49 -30.86
C LEU A 195 -9.88 15.77 -31.12
N THR A 196 -10.97 16.17 -30.46
CA THR A 196 -12.32 15.61 -30.73
C THR A 196 -12.80 16.00 -32.13
N THR A 197 -12.71 17.27 -32.51
CA THR A 197 -13.05 17.71 -33.88
C THR A 197 -12.17 17.05 -34.96
N ALA A 198 -10.88 16.82 -34.70
CA ALA A 198 -10.02 16.04 -35.59
C ALA A 198 -10.43 14.56 -35.69
N SER A 199 -10.85 13.94 -34.57
CA SER A 199 -11.36 12.56 -34.55
C SER A 199 -12.66 12.43 -35.35
N GLU A 200 -13.62 13.31 -35.12
CA GLU A 200 -14.88 13.37 -35.87
C GLU A 200 -14.63 13.53 -37.38
N HIS A 201 -13.66 14.35 -37.76
CA HIS A 201 -13.31 14.56 -39.16
C HIS A 201 -12.69 13.30 -39.80
N CYS A 202 -11.90 12.53 -39.04
CA CYS A 202 -11.37 11.23 -39.45
C CYS A 202 -12.48 10.17 -39.58
N ASP A 203 -13.42 10.11 -38.64
CA ASP A 203 -14.54 9.17 -38.68
C ASP A 203 -15.47 9.47 -39.87
N LEU A 204 -15.75 10.75 -40.13
CA LEU A 204 -16.46 11.20 -41.34
C LEU A 204 -15.71 10.78 -42.61
N ALA A 205 -14.38 10.94 -42.67
CA ALA A 205 -13.58 10.53 -43.82
C ALA A 205 -13.56 8.99 -44.03
N ILE A 206 -13.57 8.20 -42.95
CA ILE A 206 -13.72 6.74 -43.00
C ILE A 206 -15.11 6.38 -43.54
N LYS A 207 -16.17 7.02 -43.04
CA LYS A 207 -17.55 6.73 -43.43
C LYS A 207 -17.86 7.15 -44.87
N VAL A 208 -17.30 8.26 -45.34
CA VAL A 208 -17.32 8.66 -46.76
C VAL A 208 -16.61 7.61 -47.62
N ARG A 209 -15.43 7.13 -47.23
CA ARG A 209 -14.70 6.08 -47.95
C ARG A 209 -15.48 4.76 -47.98
N GLU A 210 -16.14 4.38 -46.90
CA GLU A 210 -16.99 3.19 -46.86
C GLU A 210 -18.21 3.32 -47.80
N LEU A 211 -18.92 4.45 -47.75
CA LEU A 211 -20.04 4.73 -48.66
C LEU A 211 -19.60 4.75 -50.13
N GLN A 212 -18.43 5.30 -50.42
CA GLN A 212 -17.85 5.33 -51.76
C GLN A 212 -17.44 3.92 -52.25
N THR A 213 -16.97 3.06 -51.35
CA THR A 213 -16.66 1.65 -51.63
C THR A 213 -17.95 0.84 -51.87
N ARG A 214 -19.00 1.07 -51.06
CA ARG A 214 -20.34 0.49 -51.27
C ARG A 214 -20.98 0.95 -52.58
N LEU A 215 -20.74 2.20 -53.01
CA LEU A 215 -21.23 2.69 -54.31
C LEU A 215 -20.54 1.99 -55.49
N GLN A 216 -19.24 1.72 -55.37
CA GLN A 216 -18.47 0.98 -56.38
C GLN A 216 -18.86 -0.50 -56.44
N SER A 217 -19.16 -1.15 -55.31
CA SER A 217 -19.58 -2.56 -55.30
C SER A 217 -20.93 -2.83 -55.96
N VAL A 218 -21.80 -1.81 -56.06
CA VAL A 218 -23.11 -1.91 -56.75
C VAL A 218 -22.99 -1.77 -58.28
N GLN A 219 -21.88 -1.24 -58.80
CA GLN A 219 -21.68 -1.06 -60.25
C GLN A 219 -20.95 -2.23 -60.94
N ALA A 220 -20.45 -3.21 -60.19
CA ALA A 220 -19.61 -4.30 -60.71
C ALA A 220 -20.28 -5.69 -60.60
N THR A 221 -21.33 -5.95 -61.40
CA THR A 221 -21.89 -7.30 -61.56
C THR A 221 -22.01 -7.71 -63.03
N GLY A 222 -21.16 -8.65 -63.44
CA GLY A 222 -21.21 -9.40 -64.71
C GLY A 222 -20.61 -10.81 -64.50
N PRO A 223 -21.08 -11.87 -65.19
CA PRO A 223 -21.08 -13.21 -64.59
C PRO A 223 -19.99 -14.18 -65.10
N SER A 224 -19.49 -15.05 -64.22
CA SER A 224 -18.93 -16.39 -64.53
C SER A 224 -18.79 -17.25 -63.26
N SER A 225 -18.69 -18.58 -63.42
CA SER A 225 -19.04 -19.60 -62.40
C SER A 225 -17.86 -20.57 -62.05
N PRO A 226 -18.01 -21.80 -61.48
CA PRO A 226 -17.41 -22.08 -60.16
C PRO A 226 -16.63 -23.42 -59.98
N GLY A 227 -16.03 -23.64 -58.80
CA GLY A 227 -15.58 -24.96 -58.31
C GLY A 227 -14.59 -24.89 -57.12
N ARG A 228 -14.36 -25.93 -56.29
CA ARG A 228 -15.09 -27.19 -56.03
C ARG A 228 -14.55 -27.91 -54.75
N LEU A 229 -15.39 -28.05 -53.70
CA LEU A 229 -15.37 -29.07 -52.60
C LEU A 229 -14.10 -29.13 -51.69
N THR A 230 -14.13 -29.60 -50.43
CA THR A 230 -14.83 -30.73 -49.75
C THR A 230 -15.14 -30.43 -48.25
N SER A 231 -15.60 -31.35 -47.37
CA SER A 231 -16.79 -32.25 -47.41
C SER A 231 -16.84 -33.17 -46.14
N ALA A 232 -17.68 -32.90 -45.13
CA ALA A 232 -17.97 -33.86 -44.03
C ALA A 232 -19.39 -33.69 -43.42
N ASN A 233 -19.97 -34.78 -42.90
CA ASN A 233 -21.42 -34.96 -42.71
C ASN A 233 -21.87 -35.16 -41.24
N ARG A 234 -23.01 -34.54 -40.86
CA ARG A 234 -24.14 -35.04 -39.99
C ARG A 234 -23.84 -35.64 -38.57
N PRO A 235 -24.85 -36.00 -37.72
CA PRO A 235 -26.31 -36.06 -37.89
C PRO A 235 -27.15 -35.23 -36.87
N VAL A 236 -28.48 -35.48 -36.84
CA VAL A 236 -29.55 -34.59 -36.39
C VAL A 236 -30.55 -35.30 -35.44
N ASN A 237 -30.75 -34.76 -34.22
CA ASN A 237 -31.99 -34.78 -33.38
C ASN A 237 -32.60 -36.18 -32.99
N PRO A 238 -33.77 -36.32 -32.29
CA PRO A 238 -34.70 -35.35 -31.68
C PRO A 238 -35.26 -35.66 -30.25
N SER A 239 -35.96 -34.66 -29.67
CA SER A 239 -37.07 -34.82 -28.66
C SER A 239 -36.66 -35.37 -27.27
N THR A 240 -37.39 -35.29 -26.13
CA THR A 240 -38.77 -34.89 -25.73
C THR A 240 -38.76 -34.62 -24.21
N GLY A 241 -39.81 -34.02 -23.62
CA GLY A 241 -40.17 -34.28 -22.20
C GLY A 241 -40.47 -33.06 -21.33
N GLU A 242 -41.60 -33.12 -20.60
CA GLU A 242 -42.16 -32.04 -19.77
C GLU A 242 -42.01 -32.31 -18.26
N LEU A 243 -42.70 -31.48 -17.46
CA LEU A 243 -43.02 -31.57 -16.02
C LEU A 243 -41.93 -31.02 -15.07
N SER A 244 -42.11 -29.91 -14.33
CA SER A 244 -43.20 -29.43 -13.45
C SER A 244 -43.04 -29.88 -11.99
N THR A 245 -42.97 -28.89 -11.07
CA THR A 245 -43.56 -28.87 -9.70
C THR A 245 -43.11 -29.93 -8.66
N SER A 246 -42.98 -29.69 -7.35
CA SER A 246 -43.13 -28.49 -6.50
C SER A 246 -42.84 -28.80 -5.02
N SER A 247 -42.36 -27.80 -4.26
CA SER A 247 -42.75 -27.44 -2.87
C SER A 247 -42.58 -28.36 -1.64
N SER A 248 -42.49 -27.67 -0.48
CA SER A 248 -42.45 -28.13 0.93
C SER A 248 -41.09 -28.67 1.43
N SER A 249 -40.68 -28.43 2.69
CA SER A 249 -41.43 -27.99 3.89
C SER A 249 -40.70 -26.89 4.70
N ASN A 250 -41.40 -26.28 5.66
CA ASN A 250 -40.82 -25.33 6.62
C ASN A 250 -39.98 -26.06 7.68
N ASP A 251 -38.95 -25.40 8.22
CA ASP A 251 -38.80 -25.27 9.68
C ASP A 251 -37.80 -24.16 10.07
N ILE A 252 -37.99 -23.63 11.29
CA ILE A 252 -37.30 -22.45 11.86
C ILE A 252 -36.06 -22.89 12.65
N PRO A 253 -35.01 -22.04 12.75
CA PRO A 253 -34.23 -22.02 13.98
C PRO A 253 -33.98 -20.61 14.56
N ILE A 254 -34.05 -20.53 15.89
CA ILE A 254 -33.58 -19.40 16.71
C ILE A 254 -32.07 -19.58 17.00
N ALA A 255 -31.36 -18.47 17.22
CA ALA A 255 -29.91 -18.38 17.32
C ALA A 255 -29.25 -19.15 18.50
N LYS A 256 -28.01 -19.65 18.28
CA LYS A 256 -26.84 -19.44 19.17
C LYS A 256 -25.51 -20.01 18.61
N ILE A 257 -24.51 -19.14 18.52
CA ILE A 257 -23.09 -19.28 18.93
C ILE A 257 -22.33 -20.60 18.61
N ALA A 258 -21.39 -20.46 17.66
CA ALA A 258 -20.05 -21.08 17.54
C ALA A 258 -19.79 -22.58 17.80
N GLU A 259 -19.37 -23.31 16.75
CA GLU A 259 -18.21 -24.22 16.82
C GLU A 259 -17.51 -24.42 15.44
N ARG A 260 -16.16 -24.49 15.45
CA ARG A 260 -15.22 -24.98 14.41
C ARG A 260 -15.50 -24.66 12.92
N VAL A 261 -14.88 -23.59 12.43
CA VAL A 261 -14.57 -23.44 10.99
C VAL A 261 -13.51 -24.46 10.58
N LYS A 262 -13.94 -25.57 9.98
CA LYS A 262 -13.08 -26.36 9.09
C LYS A 262 -12.96 -25.59 7.79
N LEU A 263 -11.76 -25.09 7.46
CA LEU A 263 -11.50 -24.28 6.27
C LEU A 263 -11.96 -25.02 5.00
N SER A 264 -13.12 -24.64 4.48
CA SER A 264 -13.59 -25.07 3.17
C SER A 264 -12.93 -24.18 2.12
N LYS A 265 -12.44 -24.82 1.05
CA LYS A 265 -11.66 -24.15 0.00
C LYS A 265 -12.56 -23.14 -0.72
N THR A 266 -12.31 -21.85 -0.52
CA THR A 266 -13.08 -20.75 -1.10
C THR A 266 -12.95 -20.77 -2.62
N ARG A 267 -13.96 -21.34 -3.28
CA ARG A 267 -14.18 -21.21 -4.72
C ARG A 267 -14.63 -19.78 -4.98
N SER A 268 -13.73 -18.94 -5.49
CA SER A 268 -14.02 -17.58 -5.91
C SER A 268 -14.97 -17.58 -7.12
N GLU A 269 -16.22 -17.17 -6.92
CA GLU A 269 -17.21 -16.99 -7.98
C GLU A 269 -16.94 -15.68 -8.73
N SER A 270 -16.05 -15.72 -9.72
CA SER A 270 -15.76 -14.54 -10.56
C SER A 270 -15.23 -14.87 -11.97
N SER A 271 -16.02 -15.59 -12.78
CA SER A 271 -16.12 -15.35 -14.24
C SER A 271 -17.20 -16.25 -14.86
N SER A 272 -17.99 -15.70 -15.78
CA SER A 272 -19.13 -16.40 -16.42
C SER A 272 -18.73 -17.27 -17.62
N SER A 273 -17.57 -17.94 -17.56
CA SER A 273 -17.07 -18.83 -18.62
C SER A 273 -16.90 -20.30 -18.18
N ASP A 274 -16.81 -20.56 -16.87
CA ASP A 274 -16.54 -21.91 -16.36
C ASP A 274 -17.81 -22.75 -16.18
N ARG A 275 -18.33 -23.22 -17.32
CA ARG A 275 -19.14 -24.44 -17.31
C ARG A 275 -18.16 -25.61 -17.13
N PRO A 276 -18.23 -26.40 -16.04
CA PRO A 276 -17.28 -27.49 -15.83
C PRO A 276 -17.47 -28.54 -16.92
N VAL A 277 -16.45 -28.70 -17.78
CA VAL A 277 -16.44 -29.67 -18.87
C VAL A 277 -16.50 -31.07 -18.25
N LEU A 278 -17.66 -31.72 -18.37
CA LEU A 278 -17.84 -33.09 -17.90
C LEU A 278 -17.01 -34.02 -18.79
N GLY A 279 -16.42 -35.09 -18.24
CA GLY A 279 -15.56 -36.01 -19.00
C GLY A 279 -16.22 -36.63 -20.25
N SER A 280 -17.55 -36.64 -20.29
CA SER A 280 -18.37 -36.97 -21.47
C SER A 280 -18.12 -36.06 -22.68
N GLU A 281 -17.92 -34.76 -22.45
CA GLU A 281 -17.69 -33.74 -23.49
C GLU A 281 -16.27 -33.87 -24.06
N ILE A 282 -15.28 -34.17 -23.22
CA ILE A 282 -13.88 -34.44 -23.63
C ILE A 282 -13.82 -35.67 -24.55
N SER A 283 -14.54 -36.73 -24.17
CA SER A 283 -14.65 -37.96 -24.96
C SER A 283 -15.30 -37.73 -26.34
N SER A 284 -16.23 -36.77 -26.45
CA SER A 284 -16.88 -36.42 -27.74
C SER A 284 -15.94 -35.76 -28.76
N ILE A 285 -14.81 -35.22 -28.32
CA ILE A 285 -13.75 -34.62 -29.15
C ILE A 285 -12.70 -35.69 -29.57
N GLY A 286 -12.82 -36.93 -29.08
CA GLY A 286 -11.92 -38.04 -29.39
C GLY A 286 -10.69 -38.13 -28.48
N VAL A 287 -10.66 -37.39 -27.37
CA VAL A 287 -9.62 -37.47 -26.34
C VAL A 287 -10.12 -38.31 -25.17
N SER A 288 -9.40 -39.37 -24.79
CA SER A 288 -9.80 -40.20 -23.65
C SER A 288 -9.63 -39.45 -22.31
N SER A 289 -10.52 -39.72 -21.34
CA SER A 289 -10.44 -39.12 -19.99
C SER A 289 -9.05 -39.28 -19.38
N SER A 290 -8.44 -40.46 -19.54
CA SER A 290 -7.07 -40.76 -19.10
C SER A 290 -6.01 -39.83 -19.69
N VAL A 291 -6.12 -39.42 -20.96
CA VAL A 291 -5.14 -38.51 -21.60
C VAL A 291 -5.34 -37.08 -21.11
N ALA A 292 -6.58 -36.65 -20.88
CA ALA A 292 -6.87 -35.35 -20.28
C ALA A 292 -6.44 -35.28 -18.81
N GLU A 293 -6.65 -36.34 -18.03
CA GLU A 293 -6.17 -36.49 -16.65
C GLU A 293 -4.64 -36.51 -16.58
N HIS A 294 -3.97 -37.28 -17.45
CA HIS A 294 -2.50 -37.27 -17.53
C HIS A 294 -1.94 -35.90 -17.90
N LEU A 295 -2.53 -35.19 -18.87
CA LEU A 295 -2.12 -33.84 -19.23
C LEU A 295 -2.34 -32.86 -18.07
N ALA A 296 -3.48 -32.94 -17.39
CA ALA A 296 -3.77 -32.12 -16.22
C ALA A 296 -2.76 -32.37 -15.08
N HIS A 297 -2.43 -33.63 -14.81
CA HIS A 297 -1.37 -33.97 -13.84
C HIS A 297 0.00 -33.44 -14.27
N SER A 298 0.43 -33.65 -15.51
CA SER A 298 1.73 -33.14 -15.99
C SER A 298 1.82 -31.61 -15.96
N LEU A 299 0.72 -30.88 -16.18
CA LEU A 299 0.69 -29.41 -16.03
C LEU A 299 0.63 -28.97 -14.56
N GLN A 300 0.04 -29.78 -13.67
CA GLN A 300 -0.02 -29.53 -12.23
C GLN A 300 1.32 -29.79 -11.52
N ASP A 301 2.13 -30.70 -12.06
CA ASP A 301 3.48 -31.04 -11.58
C ASP A 301 4.56 -30.03 -12.04
N CYS A 302 4.24 -29.13 -12.97
CA CYS A 302 5.14 -28.06 -13.41
C CYS A 302 5.35 -27.02 -12.29
N SER A 303 6.62 -26.73 -11.99
CA SER A 303 7.03 -25.78 -10.95
C SER A 303 7.18 -24.34 -11.46
N ASN A 304 7.28 -24.15 -12.78
CA ASN A 304 7.49 -22.86 -13.42
C ASN A 304 6.66 -22.72 -14.71
N ILE A 305 6.28 -21.49 -15.07
CA ILE A 305 5.51 -21.18 -16.28
C ILE A 305 6.22 -21.64 -17.57
N GLN A 306 7.56 -21.67 -17.57
CA GLN A 306 8.35 -22.19 -18.68
C GLN A 306 8.22 -23.72 -18.85
N GLU A 307 8.07 -24.47 -17.75
CA GLU A 307 7.82 -25.92 -17.80
C GLU A 307 6.39 -26.19 -18.30
N ILE A 308 5.42 -25.38 -17.88
CA ILE A 308 4.05 -25.41 -18.40
C ILE A 308 4.06 -25.20 -19.92
N PHE A 309 4.72 -24.16 -20.43
CA PHE A 309 4.80 -23.92 -21.88
C PHE A 309 5.57 -25.02 -22.63
N GLN A 310 6.68 -25.52 -22.08
CA GLN A 310 7.44 -26.62 -22.67
C GLN A 310 6.58 -27.89 -22.80
N THR A 311 5.77 -28.20 -21.78
CA THR A 311 4.84 -29.33 -21.74
C THR A 311 3.71 -29.14 -22.76
N LEU A 312 3.12 -27.94 -22.83
CA LEU A 312 2.09 -27.59 -23.83
C LEU A 312 2.64 -27.70 -25.27
N TYR A 313 3.88 -27.29 -25.52
CA TYR A 313 4.53 -27.48 -26.82
C TYR A 313 4.80 -28.95 -27.14
N SER A 314 5.27 -29.76 -26.19
CA SER A 314 5.47 -31.20 -26.43
C SER A 314 4.17 -31.96 -26.73
N HIS A 315 3.03 -31.45 -26.25
CA HIS A 315 1.70 -31.96 -26.58
C HIS A 315 1.04 -31.29 -27.81
N GLY A 316 1.80 -30.52 -28.61
CA GLY A 316 1.36 -30.00 -29.90
C GLY A 316 0.57 -28.69 -29.86
N SER A 317 0.56 -27.96 -28.74
CA SER A 317 -0.12 -26.68 -28.63
C SER A 317 0.63 -25.57 -29.37
N ALA A 318 0.01 -25.01 -30.42
CA ALA A 318 0.58 -23.94 -31.24
C ALA A 318 0.41 -22.54 -30.59
N ILE A 319 0.87 -22.38 -29.35
CA ILE A 319 0.87 -21.07 -28.69
C ILE A 319 1.92 -20.17 -29.37
N SER A 320 1.51 -18.98 -29.82
CA SER A 320 2.43 -18.00 -30.39
C SER A 320 3.32 -17.40 -29.30
N GLU A 321 4.61 -17.20 -29.61
CA GLU A 321 5.60 -16.61 -28.69
C GLU A 321 5.17 -15.24 -28.12
N SER A 322 4.44 -14.42 -28.90
CA SER A 322 3.85 -13.16 -28.40
C SER A 322 2.93 -13.37 -27.19
N LYS A 323 2.10 -14.42 -27.24
CA LYS A 323 1.11 -14.73 -26.19
C LYS A 323 1.77 -15.35 -24.95
N ILE A 324 2.92 -16.02 -25.12
CA ILE A 324 3.77 -16.44 -23.99
C ILE A 324 4.30 -15.22 -23.26
N ARG A 325 4.88 -14.24 -23.97
CA ARG A 325 5.36 -13.00 -23.34
C ARG A 325 4.25 -12.20 -22.66
N GLU A 326 3.03 -12.19 -23.21
CA GLU A 326 1.85 -11.61 -22.55
C GLU A 326 1.57 -12.28 -21.20
N PHE A 327 1.58 -13.62 -21.15
CA PHE A 327 1.39 -14.36 -19.89
C PHE A 327 2.55 -14.18 -18.91
N GLU A 328 3.81 -14.14 -19.37
CA GLU A 328 4.97 -13.88 -18.51
C GLU A 328 4.87 -12.50 -17.83
N VAL A 329 4.57 -11.46 -18.61
CA VAL A 329 4.42 -10.08 -18.13
C VAL A 329 3.24 -9.95 -17.16
N GLU A 330 2.08 -10.53 -17.47
CA GLU A 330 0.92 -10.48 -16.57
C GLU A 330 1.14 -11.29 -15.29
N THR A 331 1.87 -12.41 -15.37
CA THR A 331 2.24 -13.21 -14.19
C THR A 331 3.22 -12.46 -13.28
N GLU A 332 4.19 -11.75 -13.85
CA GLU A 332 5.14 -10.90 -13.10
C GLU A 332 4.42 -9.72 -12.41
N ARG A 333 3.47 -9.09 -13.11
CA ARG A 333 2.61 -8.02 -12.59
C ARG A 333 1.76 -8.50 -11.41
N LEU A 334 1.03 -9.61 -11.59
CA LEU A 334 0.23 -10.24 -10.53
C LEU A 334 1.08 -10.72 -9.36
N ASN A 335 2.25 -11.33 -9.60
CA ASN A 335 3.14 -11.77 -8.53
C ASN A 335 3.69 -10.59 -7.72
N SER A 336 4.05 -9.48 -8.37
CA SER A 336 4.51 -8.27 -7.67
C SER A 336 3.40 -7.65 -6.82
N ARG A 337 2.15 -7.63 -7.32
CA ARG A 337 0.98 -7.23 -6.52
C ARG A 337 0.76 -8.16 -5.31
N ILE A 338 0.95 -9.47 -5.48
CA ILE A 338 0.86 -10.45 -4.38
C ILE A 338 1.98 -10.25 -3.35
N GLU A 339 3.22 -9.95 -3.77
CA GLU A 339 4.34 -9.64 -2.88
C GLU A 339 4.08 -8.35 -2.08
N HIS A 340 3.56 -7.30 -2.71
CA HIS A 340 3.20 -6.05 -2.02
C HIS A 340 2.05 -6.27 -1.02
N LEU A 341 0.96 -6.92 -1.42
CA LEU A 341 -0.15 -7.23 -0.50
C LEU A 341 0.28 -8.09 0.69
N LYS A 342 1.23 -9.03 0.52
CA LYS A 342 1.84 -9.77 1.63
C LYS A 342 2.60 -8.84 2.58
N SER A 343 3.51 -8.01 2.07
CA SER A 343 4.27 -7.07 2.90
C SER A 343 3.39 -6.06 3.65
N GLN A 344 2.27 -5.63 3.05
CA GLN A 344 1.27 -4.80 3.71
C GLN A 344 0.56 -5.55 4.85
N ASN A 345 0.23 -6.83 4.64
CA ASN A 345 -0.37 -7.67 5.68
C ASN A 345 0.61 -7.95 6.84
N ASP A 346 1.89 -8.16 6.53
CA ASP A 346 2.96 -8.32 7.52
C ASP A 346 3.12 -7.05 8.38
N LEU A 347 3.18 -5.86 7.76
CA LEU A 347 3.23 -4.59 8.48
C LEU A 347 2.01 -4.37 9.37
N LEU A 348 0.79 -4.61 8.85
CA LEU A 348 -0.44 -4.50 9.64
C LEU A 348 -0.45 -5.46 10.82
N THR A 349 0.09 -6.67 10.65
CA THR A 349 0.19 -7.67 11.72
C THR A 349 1.16 -7.23 12.82
N ILE A 350 2.35 -6.71 12.45
CA ILE A 350 3.33 -6.19 13.41
C ILE A 350 2.77 -4.97 14.15
N THR A 351 2.17 -4.03 13.43
CA THR A 351 1.54 -2.82 14.00
C THR A 351 0.42 -3.18 14.99
N LEU A 352 -0.41 -4.18 14.66
CA LEU A 352 -1.51 -4.62 15.53
C LEU A 352 -0.99 -5.29 16.80
N GLU A 353 0.07 -6.10 16.72
CA GLU A 353 0.69 -6.73 17.90
C GLU A 353 1.42 -5.70 18.78
N GLU A 354 2.03 -4.66 18.20
CA GLU A 354 2.57 -3.52 18.94
C GLU A 354 1.46 -2.73 19.66
N CYS A 355 0.37 -2.39 18.95
CA CYS A 355 -0.79 -1.71 19.56
C CYS A 355 -1.39 -2.53 20.70
N LYS A 356 -1.50 -3.85 20.54
CA LYS A 356 -1.96 -4.79 21.57
C LYS A 356 -1.01 -4.82 22.76
N SER A 357 0.30 -4.95 22.53
CA SER A 357 1.31 -4.92 23.60
C SER A 357 1.28 -3.60 24.39
N ASN A 358 1.11 -2.47 23.70
CA ASN A 358 0.98 -1.16 24.35
C ASN A 358 -0.33 -1.03 25.13
N ALA A 359 -1.45 -1.55 24.61
CA ALA A 359 -2.73 -1.57 25.33
C ALA A 359 -2.69 -2.46 26.58
N GLU A 360 -2.05 -3.63 26.51
CA GLU A 360 -1.81 -4.51 27.67
C GLU A 360 -0.94 -3.81 28.73
N ARG A 361 0.13 -3.11 28.32
CA ARG A 361 0.96 -2.28 29.20
C ARG A 361 0.16 -1.16 29.86
N MET A 362 -0.63 -0.40 29.10
CA MET A 362 -1.48 0.67 29.65
C MET A 362 -2.53 0.13 30.62
N SER A 363 -3.17 -1.00 30.31
CA SER A 363 -4.12 -1.68 31.20
C SER A 363 -3.47 -2.09 32.53
N MET A 364 -2.25 -2.66 32.47
CA MET A 364 -1.48 -3.00 33.67
C MET A 364 -1.12 -1.75 34.49
N LEU A 365 -0.69 -0.66 33.84
CA LEU A 365 -0.41 0.61 34.52
C LEU A 365 -1.65 1.15 35.23
N VAL A 366 -2.79 1.24 34.52
CA VAL A 366 -4.07 1.67 35.12
C VAL A 366 -4.42 0.82 36.35
N GLY A 367 -4.29 -0.51 36.28
CA GLY A 367 -4.47 -1.38 37.44
C GLY A 367 -3.55 -1.09 38.62
N LYS A 368 -2.27 -0.74 38.38
CA LYS A 368 -1.34 -0.27 39.43
C LYS A 368 -1.82 1.06 40.04
N TYR A 369 -2.22 2.03 39.22
CA TYR A 369 -2.72 3.33 39.68
C TYR A 369 -4.03 3.21 40.47
N GLU A 370 -4.99 2.39 40.03
CA GLU A 370 -6.27 2.15 40.71
C GLU A 370 -6.11 1.44 42.06
N SER A 371 -5.21 0.44 42.11
CA SER A 371 -4.83 -0.23 43.35
C SER A 371 -4.23 0.76 44.36
N ASN A 372 -3.25 1.56 43.91
CA ASN A 372 -2.62 2.58 44.75
C ASN A 372 -3.60 3.69 45.19
N ALA A 373 -4.52 4.12 44.33
CA ALA A 373 -5.55 5.10 44.70
C ALA A 373 -6.49 4.54 45.77
N THR A 374 -6.80 3.24 45.72
CA THR A 374 -7.60 2.55 46.73
C THR A 374 -6.84 2.41 48.05
N ALA A 375 -5.56 2.01 48.01
CA ALA A 375 -4.69 1.96 49.18
C ALA A 375 -4.53 3.33 49.84
N LEU A 376 -4.30 4.40 49.06
CA LEU A 376 -4.22 5.77 49.57
C LEU A 376 -5.53 6.22 50.23
N ARG A 377 -6.69 5.87 49.65
CA ARG A 377 -8.01 6.18 50.24
C ARG A 377 -8.21 5.47 51.59
N LEU A 378 -7.85 4.20 51.70
CA LEU A 378 -7.91 3.46 52.96
C LEU A 378 -6.92 4.04 53.99
N ALA A 379 -5.69 4.35 53.58
CA ALA A 379 -4.68 4.97 54.45
C ALA A 379 -5.10 6.37 54.94
N LEU A 380 -5.85 7.13 54.13
CA LEU A 380 -6.47 8.39 54.52
C LEU A 380 -7.58 8.15 55.55
N GLN A 381 -8.50 7.23 55.30
CA GLN A 381 -9.59 6.89 56.22
C GLN A 381 -9.08 6.44 57.60
N TYR A 382 -8.04 5.60 57.64
CA TYR A 382 -7.37 5.24 58.91
C TYR A 382 -6.69 6.44 59.58
N SER A 383 -6.22 7.43 58.81
CA SER A 383 -5.66 8.67 59.36
C SER A 383 -6.75 9.58 59.94
N GLU A 384 -7.91 9.70 59.29
CA GLU A 384 -9.07 10.46 59.76
C GLU A 384 -9.61 9.87 61.08
N GLN A 385 -9.81 8.55 61.15
CA GLN A 385 -10.20 7.87 62.38
C GLN A 385 -9.16 8.02 63.51
N CYS A 386 -7.87 8.05 63.15
CA CYS A 386 -6.79 8.25 64.10
C CYS A 386 -6.80 9.69 64.64
N ILE A 387 -7.18 10.68 63.82
CA ILE A 387 -7.36 12.07 64.24
C ILE A 387 -8.57 12.20 65.18
N GLU A 388 -9.74 11.64 64.83
CA GLU A 388 -10.95 11.65 65.70
C GLU A 388 -10.62 11.09 67.09
N ALA A 389 -9.88 9.97 67.17
CA ALA A 389 -9.47 9.39 68.44
C ALA A 389 -8.42 10.24 69.21
N TYR A 390 -7.48 10.89 68.52
CA TYR A 390 -6.53 11.82 69.14
C TYR A 390 -7.20 13.10 69.66
N GLU A 391 -8.18 13.65 68.94
CA GLU A 391 -8.97 14.83 69.36
C GLU A 391 -9.76 14.54 70.64
N LEU A 392 -10.38 13.34 70.75
CA LEU A 392 -11.07 12.93 71.97
C LEU A 392 -10.10 12.73 73.16
N LEU A 393 -8.91 12.16 72.92
CA LEU A 393 -7.89 12.02 73.96
C LEU A 393 -7.37 13.38 74.44
N LEU A 394 -7.23 14.35 73.52
CA LEU A 394 -6.87 15.73 73.84
C LEU A 394 -7.97 16.42 74.67
N ALA A 395 -9.24 16.32 74.25
CA ALA A 395 -10.37 16.90 74.97
C ALA A 395 -10.53 16.34 76.40
N LEU A 396 -10.24 15.04 76.59
CA LEU A 396 -10.18 14.43 77.92
C LEU A 396 -9.05 15.02 78.78
N ALA A 397 -7.84 15.20 78.21
CA ALA A 397 -6.71 15.79 78.93
C ALA A 397 -6.92 17.28 79.27
N GLU A 398 -7.45 18.07 78.33
CA GLU A 398 -7.75 19.50 78.52
C GLU A 398 -8.88 19.71 79.55
N SER A 399 -9.91 18.87 79.54
CA SER A 399 -10.98 18.93 80.53
C SER A 399 -10.53 18.44 81.92
N GLU A 400 -9.62 17.46 82.00
CA GLU A 400 -8.96 17.09 83.24
C GLU A 400 -8.10 18.22 83.81
N GLN A 401 -7.27 18.87 82.98
CA GLN A 401 -6.47 20.03 83.39
C GLN A 401 -7.38 21.18 83.87
N SER A 402 -8.47 21.46 83.15
CA SER A 402 -9.45 22.50 83.51
C SER A 402 -10.13 22.22 84.86
N LEU A 403 -10.47 20.96 85.12
CA LEU A 403 -11.06 20.51 86.38
C LEU A 403 -10.06 20.62 87.55
N ILE A 404 -8.80 20.23 87.34
CA ILE A 404 -7.72 20.38 88.33
C ILE A 404 -7.45 21.86 88.64
N LEU A 405 -7.38 22.73 87.63
CA LEU A 405 -7.20 24.17 87.81
C LEU A 405 -8.40 24.81 88.56
N GLY A 406 -9.62 24.37 88.25
CA GLY A 406 -10.82 24.79 88.98
C GLY A 406 -10.78 24.37 90.45
N GLN A 407 -10.33 23.14 90.75
CA GLN A 407 -10.17 22.64 92.11
C GLN A 407 -9.10 23.41 92.90
N PHE A 408 -7.94 23.72 92.30
CA PHE A 408 -6.92 24.55 92.96
C PHE A 408 -7.44 25.96 93.28
N ARG A 409 -8.19 26.59 92.37
CA ARG A 409 -8.78 27.90 92.61
C ARG A 409 -9.85 27.85 93.72
N ALA A 410 -10.68 26.80 93.75
CA ALA A 410 -11.65 26.57 94.81
C ALA A 410 -11.01 26.25 96.18
N ALA A 411 -9.82 25.66 96.19
CA ALA A 411 -9.01 25.47 97.40
C ALA A 411 -8.30 26.77 97.87
N GLY A 412 -8.57 27.92 97.25
CA GLY A 412 -7.96 29.22 97.58
C GLY A 412 -6.52 29.39 97.09
N VAL A 413 -5.98 28.45 96.32
CA VAL A 413 -4.60 28.51 95.82
C VAL A 413 -4.53 29.44 94.61
N GLY A 414 -3.94 30.62 94.81
CA GLY A 414 -3.74 31.63 93.75
C GLY A 414 -4.67 32.85 93.81
N SER A 415 -5.61 32.90 94.75
CA SER A 415 -6.48 34.07 94.95
C SER A 415 -5.78 35.13 95.80
N SER A 416 -5.49 36.30 95.22
CA SER A 416 -5.07 37.47 96.01
C SER A 416 -6.21 37.92 96.91
N THR A 417 -5.93 38.09 98.21
CA THR A 417 -6.93 38.40 99.25
C THR A 417 -7.71 39.68 98.97
N GLY A 418 -9.00 39.58 98.62
CA GLY A 418 -9.85 40.78 98.50
C GLY A 418 -11.27 40.61 97.96
N ASP A 419 -11.53 39.67 97.04
CA ASP A 419 -12.74 39.75 96.21
C ASP A 419 -13.81 38.68 96.50
N GLN A 420 -14.89 39.07 97.20
CA GLN A 420 -16.03 38.19 97.51
C GLN A 420 -16.96 37.94 96.32
N SER A 421 -16.69 38.52 95.15
CA SER A 421 -17.38 38.17 93.89
C SER A 421 -16.84 36.88 93.24
N GLY A 422 -15.80 36.25 93.81
CA GLY A 422 -15.11 35.11 93.21
C GLY A 422 -15.85 33.78 93.27
N ASP A 423 -16.58 33.48 94.37
CA ASP A 423 -17.02 32.12 94.67
C ASP A 423 -18.12 31.59 93.72
N GLU A 424 -19.06 32.44 93.29
CA GLU A 424 -20.05 32.06 92.27
C GLU A 424 -19.39 31.78 90.92
N ASN A 425 -18.38 32.58 90.54
CA ASN A 425 -17.62 32.42 89.30
C ASN A 425 -16.75 31.15 89.34
N ILE A 426 -16.13 30.83 90.48
CA ILE A 426 -15.38 29.58 90.69
C ILE A 426 -16.31 28.36 90.61
N THR A 427 -17.49 28.44 91.22
CA THR A 427 -18.51 27.37 91.19
C THR A 427 -19.05 27.15 89.77
N GLN A 428 -19.31 28.23 89.02
CA GLN A 428 -19.73 28.17 87.63
C GLN A 428 -18.63 27.59 86.73
N MET A 429 -17.37 28.00 86.92
CA MET A 429 -16.21 27.48 86.19
C MET A 429 -16.00 25.98 86.45
N LEU A 430 -16.11 25.52 87.70
CA LEU A 430 -16.03 24.09 88.05
C LEU A 430 -17.16 23.29 87.40
N LYS A 431 -18.39 23.82 87.39
CA LYS A 431 -19.52 23.20 86.72
C LYS A 431 -19.28 23.07 85.22
N CYS A 432 -18.83 24.14 84.55
CA CYS A 432 -18.48 24.10 83.14
C CYS A 432 -17.37 23.09 82.84
N ALA A 433 -16.32 23.02 83.67
CA ALA A 433 -15.25 22.02 83.50
C ALA A 433 -15.76 20.58 83.62
N HIS A 434 -16.68 20.32 84.55
CA HIS A 434 -17.32 19.01 84.72
C HIS A 434 -18.25 18.66 83.55
N ASP A 435 -19.04 19.62 83.06
CA ASP A 435 -19.94 19.42 81.91
C ASP A 435 -19.14 19.18 80.61
N CYS A 436 -18.03 19.89 80.42
CA CYS A 436 -17.07 19.64 79.33
C CYS A 436 -16.45 18.24 79.42
N ARG A 437 -15.97 17.84 80.62
CA ARG A 437 -15.42 16.49 80.84
C ARG A 437 -16.44 15.41 80.55
N LYS A 438 -17.67 15.52 81.07
CA LYS A 438 -18.76 14.56 80.80
C LYS A 438 -19.10 14.47 79.30
N THR A 439 -18.98 15.57 78.57
CA THR A 439 -19.17 15.59 77.11
C THR A 439 -18.07 14.83 76.37
N ALA A 440 -16.79 15.07 76.73
CA ALA A 440 -15.66 14.34 76.15
C ALA A 440 -15.70 12.83 76.49
N GLU A 441 -16.02 12.48 77.73
CA GLU A 441 -16.19 11.08 78.17
C GLU A 441 -17.31 10.36 77.42
N ASN A 442 -18.45 11.02 77.20
CA ASN A 442 -19.56 10.46 76.43
C ASN A 442 -19.18 10.26 74.95
N ALA A 443 -18.44 11.19 74.35
CA ALA A 443 -17.97 11.07 72.97
C ALA A 443 -16.92 9.94 72.82
N ALA A 444 -15.99 9.81 73.77
CA ALA A 444 -15.03 8.69 73.82
C ALA A 444 -15.73 7.33 73.98
N LYS A 445 -16.74 7.22 74.87
CA LYS A 445 -17.57 6.02 75.00
C LYS A 445 -18.35 5.72 73.71
N ALA A 446 -18.89 6.73 73.04
CA ALA A 446 -19.55 6.55 71.75
C ALA A 446 -18.59 6.01 70.67
N LEU A 447 -17.34 6.47 70.63
CA LEU A 447 -16.34 5.94 69.71
C LEU A 447 -15.90 4.51 70.06
N LEU A 448 -15.71 4.18 71.35
CA LEU A 448 -15.40 2.81 71.79
C LEU A 448 -16.56 1.83 71.51
N THR A 449 -17.82 2.24 71.67
CA THR A 449 -18.96 1.38 71.30
C THR A 449 -19.09 1.15 69.78
N LYS A 450 -18.68 2.12 68.94
CA LYS A 450 -18.51 1.88 67.48
C LYS A 450 -17.42 0.83 67.21
N LEU A 451 -16.30 0.87 67.94
CA LEU A 451 -15.20 -0.10 67.82
C LEU A 451 -15.68 -1.52 68.14
N ASP A 452 -16.34 -1.70 69.29
CA ASP A 452 -16.85 -2.99 69.74
C ASP A 452 -17.88 -3.57 68.74
N GLY A 453 -18.75 -2.71 68.18
CA GLY A 453 -19.68 -3.09 67.11
C GLY A 453 -18.98 -3.49 65.81
N SER A 454 -17.90 -2.78 65.43
CA SER A 454 -17.12 -3.08 64.23
C SER A 454 -16.35 -4.41 64.34
N CYS A 455 -15.96 -4.83 65.54
CA CYS A 455 -15.23 -6.08 65.77
C CYS A 455 -16.07 -7.33 65.42
N GLY A 456 -17.41 -7.23 65.45
CA GLY A 456 -18.32 -8.32 65.08
C GLY A 456 -18.57 -8.51 63.57
N GLY A 457 -18.15 -7.56 62.72
CA GLY A 457 -18.50 -7.52 61.28
C GLY A 457 -17.43 -8.00 60.31
N ALA A 458 -16.27 -8.45 60.80
CA ALA A 458 -15.01 -8.56 60.04
C ALA A 458 -14.93 -9.70 58.98
N PHE A 459 -16.04 -10.15 58.40
CA PHE A 459 -16.07 -11.15 57.33
C PHE A 459 -17.03 -10.86 56.16
N ALA A 460 -17.52 -9.62 56.04
CA ALA A 460 -18.16 -9.14 54.81
C ALA A 460 -17.12 -8.52 53.86
N VAL A 461 -17.07 -9.02 52.63
CA VAL A 461 -16.09 -8.61 51.59
C VAL A 461 -16.18 -7.11 51.31
N ALA A 462 -15.05 -6.40 51.47
CA ALA A 462 -14.95 -4.98 51.13
C ALA A 462 -15.11 -4.76 49.62
N GLY A 463 -16.25 -4.18 49.23
CA GLY A 463 -16.58 -3.94 47.83
C GLY A 463 -17.89 -3.18 47.59
N CYS A 464 -18.84 -3.19 48.54
CA CYS A 464 -20.01 -2.31 48.49
C CYS A 464 -19.76 -1.02 49.28
N SER A 465 -19.98 0.11 48.62
CA SER A 465 -20.30 1.37 49.30
C SER A 465 -21.46 1.14 50.26
N VAL A 466 -21.36 1.63 51.50
CA VAL A 466 -22.47 1.62 52.47
C VAL A 466 -23.67 2.33 51.81
N GLN A 467 -24.68 1.54 51.43
CA GLN A 467 -25.88 2.05 50.78
C GLN A 467 -26.74 2.72 51.86
N PRO A 468 -27.16 4.00 51.70
CA PRO A 468 -27.94 4.73 52.72
C PRO A 468 -29.27 4.09 53.15
N TRP A 469 -29.70 3.03 52.48
CA TRP A 469 -30.96 2.33 52.70
C TRP A 469 -30.86 1.16 53.69
N GLU A 470 -29.66 0.65 54.00
CA GLU A 470 -29.50 -0.48 54.93
C GLU A 470 -29.90 -0.13 56.38
N SER A 471 -29.85 1.15 56.77
CA SER A 471 -30.30 1.64 58.07
C SER A 471 -31.81 1.55 58.30
N LEU A 472 -32.62 1.20 57.28
CA LEU A 472 -34.09 1.17 57.38
C LEU A 472 -34.66 -0.23 57.65
N SER A 473 -33.87 -1.30 57.47
CA SER A 473 -34.35 -2.69 57.62
C SER A 473 -34.40 -3.19 59.07
N SER A 474 -33.83 -2.45 60.03
CA SER A 474 -33.85 -2.84 61.46
C SER A 474 -35.15 -2.45 62.20
N ASN A 475 -36.12 -1.84 61.52
CA ASN A 475 -37.29 -1.23 62.18
C ASN A 475 -38.56 -2.11 62.20
N SER A 476 -38.42 -3.41 62.48
CA SER A 476 -39.54 -4.33 62.73
C SER A 476 -39.60 -4.76 64.19
N HIS A 477 -40.58 -4.24 64.91
CA HIS A 477 -40.76 -4.44 66.35
C HIS A 477 -41.45 -5.78 66.66
N THR A 478 -40.90 -6.55 67.60
CA THR A 478 -41.71 -7.38 68.51
C THR A 478 -41.39 -6.96 69.95
N SER A 479 -42.34 -6.23 70.55
CA SER A 479 -42.17 -5.73 71.92
C SER A 479 -42.47 -6.84 72.93
N THR A 480 -41.47 -7.21 73.74
CA THR A 480 -41.70 -7.76 75.07
C THR A 480 -41.26 -6.74 76.11
N THR A 481 -42.17 -6.45 77.03
CA THR A 481 -42.02 -5.43 78.07
C THR A 481 -41.03 -5.83 79.16
N SER A 482 -40.51 -4.82 79.85
CA SER A 482 -39.82 -4.91 81.14
C SER A 482 -38.35 -5.37 81.12
N SER A 483 -37.47 -4.39 80.97
CA SER A 483 -36.37 -4.20 81.93
C SER A 483 -36.04 -2.73 82.04
N THR A 484 -35.88 -2.24 83.26
CA THR A 484 -35.32 -0.91 83.52
C THR A 484 -33.93 -0.86 82.92
N ALA A 485 -33.75 -0.08 81.85
CA ALA A 485 -32.44 0.38 81.43
C ALA A 485 -31.93 1.36 82.50
N SER A 486 -31.44 0.79 83.60
CA SER A 486 -30.51 1.48 84.49
C SER A 486 -29.40 1.96 83.59
N SER A 487 -29.28 3.27 83.42
CA SER A 487 -28.08 3.84 82.82
C SER A 487 -26.91 3.32 83.62
N CYS A 488 -26.07 2.51 82.98
CA CYS A 488 -24.72 2.29 83.47
C CYS A 488 -24.04 3.65 83.36
N ASP A 489 -24.19 4.49 84.39
CA ASP A 489 -23.36 5.69 84.60
C ASP A 489 -21.98 5.18 85.08
N THR A 490 -21.40 4.29 84.28
CA THR A 490 -20.04 3.80 84.42
C THR A 490 -19.17 5.00 84.09
N GLU A 491 -18.59 5.59 85.13
CA GLU A 491 -17.56 6.62 85.03
C GLU A 491 -16.51 6.20 83.99
N PHE A 492 -16.03 7.14 83.17
CA PHE A 492 -15.01 6.80 82.17
C PHE A 492 -13.72 6.39 82.90
N THR A 493 -13.32 5.13 82.75
CA THR A 493 -12.21 4.59 83.55
C THR A 493 -10.87 4.72 82.83
N LYS A 494 -9.77 4.53 83.56
CA LYS A 494 -8.42 4.53 82.96
C LYS A 494 -8.21 3.37 81.98
N GLU A 495 -8.99 2.30 82.14
CA GLU A 495 -9.04 1.18 81.20
C GLU A 495 -9.71 1.58 79.88
N ASP A 496 -10.75 2.42 79.90
CA ASP A 496 -11.35 2.97 78.67
C ASP A 496 -10.40 3.95 77.96
N GLU A 497 -9.68 4.78 78.72
CA GLU A 497 -8.60 5.63 78.18
C GLU A 497 -7.47 4.80 77.55
N GLN A 498 -7.12 3.66 78.17
CA GLN A 498 -6.13 2.73 77.61
C GLN A 498 -6.65 2.06 76.33
N ARG A 499 -7.91 1.61 76.28
CA ARG A 499 -8.53 1.07 75.06
C ARG A 499 -8.51 2.07 73.90
N LEU A 500 -8.74 3.36 74.19
CA LEU A 500 -8.66 4.42 73.18
C LEU A 500 -7.23 4.57 72.62
N LYS A 501 -6.19 4.47 73.48
CA LYS A 501 -4.78 4.47 73.06
C LYS A 501 -4.41 3.22 72.27
N ASP A 502 -4.92 2.06 72.66
CA ASP A 502 -4.70 0.80 71.96
C ASP A 502 -5.36 0.82 70.56
N TYR A 503 -6.56 1.40 70.44
CA TYR A 503 -7.24 1.61 69.15
C TYR A 503 -6.46 2.57 68.24
N ILE A 504 -5.96 3.69 68.76
CA ILE A 504 -5.06 4.60 68.02
C ILE A 504 -3.83 3.84 67.49
N GLN A 505 -3.25 2.96 68.30
CA GLN A 505 -2.10 2.15 67.87
C GLN A 505 -2.49 1.09 66.82
N GLN A 506 -3.68 0.50 66.92
CA GLN A 506 -4.24 -0.38 65.89
C GLN A 506 -4.41 0.35 64.56
N LEU A 507 -5.07 1.51 64.54
CA LEU A 507 -5.25 2.34 63.33
C LEU A 507 -3.91 2.70 62.66
N LYS A 508 -2.89 3.01 63.47
CA LYS A 508 -1.52 3.27 62.97
C LYS A 508 -0.88 2.03 62.35
N ASN A 509 -1.12 0.84 62.91
CA ASN A 509 -0.64 -0.42 62.35
C ASN A 509 -1.38 -0.78 61.05
N ASP A 510 -2.71 -0.62 61.01
CA ASP A 510 -3.54 -0.90 59.83
C ASP A 510 -3.19 0.05 58.67
N ARG A 511 -3.00 1.34 58.96
CA ARG A 511 -2.47 2.32 57.99
C ARG A 511 -1.08 1.93 57.47
N ALA A 512 -0.20 1.41 58.33
CA ALA A 512 1.12 0.94 57.90
C ALA A 512 1.02 -0.33 57.02
N ALA A 513 0.12 -1.25 57.35
CA ALA A 513 -0.16 -2.44 56.53
C ALA A 513 -0.68 -2.07 55.13
N VAL A 514 -1.60 -1.09 55.03
CA VAL A 514 -2.06 -0.56 53.74
C VAL A 514 -0.94 0.14 52.97
N LYS A 515 -0.04 0.86 53.65
CA LYS A 515 1.11 1.48 52.97
C LYS A 515 2.06 0.43 52.35
N LEU A 516 2.15 -0.76 52.92
CA LEU A 516 2.96 -1.87 52.39
C LEU A 516 2.38 -2.53 51.12
N THR A 517 1.09 -2.32 50.79
CA THR A 517 0.49 -2.85 49.55
C THR A 517 0.62 -1.90 48.35
N MET A 518 1.16 -0.70 48.56
CA MET A 518 1.37 0.27 47.50
C MET A 518 2.51 -0.16 46.56
N LEU A 519 2.24 -0.11 45.25
CA LEU A 519 3.18 -0.46 44.19
C LEU A 519 3.97 0.76 43.71
N GLU A 520 5.17 0.54 43.17
CA GLU A 520 5.89 1.60 42.47
C GLU A 520 5.17 1.95 41.15
N LEU A 521 5.02 3.25 40.89
CA LEU A 521 4.29 3.78 39.74
C LEU A 521 5.28 4.18 38.64
N GLU A 522 5.18 3.51 37.50
CA GLU A 522 5.91 3.87 36.28
C GLU A 522 5.21 5.04 35.57
N SER A 523 6.00 5.95 35.00
CA SER A 523 5.48 7.02 34.14
C SER A 523 4.85 6.46 32.87
N ILE A 524 3.71 7.01 32.47
CA ILE A 524 3.06 6.70 31.18
C ILE A 524 3.90 7.23 30.01
N HIS A 525 4.63 8.33 30.24
CA HIS A 525 5.53 8.95 29.27
C HIS A 525 6.88 8.23 29.26
N ILE A 526 7.22 7.63 28.13
CA ILE A 526 8.59 7.24 27.81
C ILE A 526 9.36 8.52 27.51
N ASP A 527 10.13 9.01 28.49
CA ASP A 527 11.05 10.11 28.27
C ASP A 527 12.16 9.63 27.30
N PRO A 528 12.35 10.25 26.12
CA PRO A 528 13.37 9.84 25.15
C PRO A 528 14.81 9.87 25.68
N LEU A 529 15.05 10.49 26.85
CA LEU A 529 16.35 10.56 27.51
C LEU A 529 16.50 9.58 28.70
N SER A 530 15.49 8.77 29.00
CA SER A 530 15.50 7.74 30.05
C SER A 530 16.34 6.52 29.65
N TYR A 531 17.66 6.63 29.85
CA TYR A 531 18.65 5.64 29.37
C TYR A 531 18.74 4.32 30.17
N ASP A 532 17.81 4.03 31.09
CA ASP A 532 17.96 2.93 32.07
C ASP A 532 16.72 1.99 32.19
N VAL A 533 16.10 1.64 31.06
CA VAL A 533 15.12 0.54 30.99
C VAL A 533 15.46 -0.43 29.86
N LYS A 534 15.34 -1.74 30.15
CA LYS A 534 15.81 -2.89 29.36
C LYS A 534 15.48 -2.86 27.85
N PRO A 535 16.36 -3.43 26.99
CA PRO A 535 16.27 -3.39 25.52
C PRO A 535 15.24 -4.40 24.97
N ARG A 536 13.96 -4.21 25.26
CA ARG A 536 12.87 -5.06 24.74
C ARG A 536 12.03 -4.37 23.65
N GLY A 537 11.97 -3.04 23.66
CA GLY A 537 11.27 -2.25 22.63
C GLY A 537 12.07 -2.09 21.33
N ASP A 538 13.40 -2.05 21.40
CA ASP A 538 14.25 -1.78 20.24
C ASP A 538 14.10 -2.83 19.14
N SER A 539 13.94 -4.12 19.49
CA SER A 539 13.70 -5.18 18.50
C SER A 539 12.36 -4.99 17.77
N GLN A 540 11.28 -4.70 18.50
CA GLN A 540 9.95 -4.50 17.91
C GLN A 540 9.91 -3.26 17.01
N ARG A 541 10.62 -2.20 17.41
CA ARG A 541 10.80 -0.99 16.60
C ARG A 541 11.60 -1.28 15.32
N LEU A 542 12.71 -2.01 15.42
CA LEU A 542 13.51 -2.42 14.25
C LEU A 542 12.73 -3.35 13.32
N ASP A 543 11.89 -4.23 13.86
CA ASP A 543 11.00 -5.10 13.08
C ASP A 543 9.94 -4.29 12.32
N LEU A 544 9.36 -3.26 12.94
CA LEU A 544 8.43 -2.33 12.28
C LEU A 544 9.13 -1.51 11.19
N GLU A 545 10.28 -0.90 11.50
CA GLU A 545 11.08 -0.13 10.52
C GLU A 545 11.49 -1.01 9.31
N ASN A 546 11.88 -2.25 9.56
CA ASN A 546 12.18 -3.23 8.51
C ASN A 546 10.93 -3.65 7.71
N ALA A 547 9.76 -3.78 8.35
CA ALA A 547 8.50 -4.08 7.66
C ALA A 547 8.03 -2.92 6.76
N VAL A 548 8.20 -1.67 7.19
CA VAL A 548 7.92 -0.48 6.37
C VAL A 548 8.84 -0.45 5.15
N LEU A 549 10.16 -0.61 5.34
CA LEU A 549 11.13 -0.66 4.24
C LEU A 549 10.84 -1.81 3.25
N MET A 550 10.38 -2.96 3.75
CA MET A 550 9.94 -4.07 2.91
C MET A 550 8.66 -3.72 2.14
N GLN A 551 7.68 -3.05 2.75
CA GLN A 551 6.47 -2.60 2.06
C GLN A 551 6.81 -1.60 0.94
N GLU A 552 7.61 -0.58 1.22
CA GLU A 552 8.06 0.41 0.22
C GLU A 552 8.79 -0.27 -0.96
N LEU A 553 9.66 -1.24 -0.67
CA LEU A 553 10.38 -1.99 -1.70
C LEU A 553 9.44 -2.86 -2.56
N MET A 554 8.40 -3.46 -1.98
CA MET A 554 7.43 -4.24 -2.75
C MET A 554 6.45 -3.34 -3.52
N ALA A 555 6.09 -2.17 -2.99
CA ALA A 555 5.32 -1.17 -3.72
C ALA A 555 6.09 -0.69 -4.97
N MET A 556 7.37 -0.33 -4.83
CA MET A 556 8.22 0.02 -5.98
C MET A 556 8.38 -1.12 -7.00
N LYS A 557 8.42 -2.39 -6.54
CA LYS A 557 8.41 -3.55 -7.47
C LYS A 557 7.10 -3.66 -8.22
N GLU A 558 5.96 -3.45 -7.56
CA GLU A 558 4.65 -3.46 -8.19
C GLU A 558 4.55 -2.37 -9.26
N GLU A 559 4.92 -1.13 -8.93
CA GLU A 559 4.98 -0.03 -9.89
C GLU A 559 5.91 -0.35 -11.08
N MET A 560 7.09 -0.94 -10.83
CA MET A 560 8.01 -1.35 -11.88
C MET A 560 7.41 -2.44 -12.79
N ALA A 561 6.69 -3.42 -12.23
CA ALA A 561 6.04 -4.49 -13.00
C ALA A 561 4.82 -3.99 -13.79
N GLU A 562 4.04 -3.06 -13.21
CA GLU A 562 2.92 -2.39 -13.87
C GLU A 562 3.41 -1.53 -15.04
N LEU A 563 4.48 -0.74 -14.84
CA LEU A 563 5.14 0.02 -15.92
C LEU A 563 5.72 -0.90 -17.00
N LYS A 564 6.28 -2.06 -16.63
CA LYS A 564 6.77 -3.07 -17.59
C LYS A 564 5.63 -3.64 -18.45
N ALA A 565 4.46 -3.86 -17.85
CA ALA A 565 3.26 -4.32 -18.57
C ALA A 565 2.72 -3.25 -19.53
N GLN A 566 2.65 -1.99 -19.08
CA GLN A 566 2.25 -0.86 -19.92
C GLN A 566 3.22 -0.64 -21.10
N LEU A 567 4.54 -0.72 -20.86
CA LEU A 567 5.57 -0.66 -21.91
C LEU A 567 5.41 -1.80 -22.93
N TYR A 568 5.14 -3.03 -22.49
CA TYR A 568 4.89 -4.16 -23.38
C TYR A 568 3.68 -3.91 -24.30
N LEU A 569 2.56 -3.41 -23.74
CA LEU A 569 1.35 -3.08 -24.51
C LEU A 569 1.62 -1.96 -25.53
N LEU A 570 2.26 -0.86 -25.11
CA LEU A 570 2.63 0.25 -25.99
C LEU A 570 3.60 -0.17 -27.10
N GLU A 571 4.56 -1.05 -26.82
CA GLU A 571 5.44 -1.62 -27.84
C GLU A 571 4.69 -2.49 -28.85
N LYS A 572 3.70 -3.28 -28.39
CA LYS A 572 2.87 -4.12 -29.25
C LYS A 572 1.99 -3.26 -30.17
N GLU A 573 1.37 -2.21 -29.64
CA GLU A 573 0.60 -1.23 -30.42
C GLU A 573 1.47 -0.48 -31.43
N LYS A 574 2.64 0.00 -31.00
CA LYS A 574 3.64 0.63 -31.88
C LYS A 574 3.99 -0.28 -33.06
N LYS A 575 4.38 -1.53 -32.81
CA LYS A 575 4.73 -2.50 -33.87
C LYS A 575 3.55 -2.76 -34.82
N ALA A 576 2.32 -2.82 -34.29
CA ALA A 576 1.12 -2.96 -35.11
C ALA A 576 0.82 -1.72 -35.98
N LEU A 577 1.13 -0.51 -35.48
CA LEU A 577 1.03 0.73 -36.24
C LEU A 577 2.15 0.86 -37.30
N GLU A 578 3.38 0.47 -36.98
CA GLU A 578 4.51 0.42 -37.93
C GLU A 578 4.22 -0.51 -39.11
N LEU A 579 3.65 -1.69 -38.86
CA LEU A 579 3.21 -2.61 -39.92
C LEU A 579 2.08 -2.04 -40.78
N LYS A 580 1.12 -1.33 -40.18
CA LYS A 580 0.05 -0.63 -40.92
C LYS A 580 0.62 0.50 -41.78
N LEU A 581 1.57 1.27 -41.27
CA LEU A 581 2.24 2.34 -41.99
C LEU A 581 3.02 1.78 -43.19
N SER A 582 3.86 0.76 -42.98
CA SER A 582 4.61 0.10 -44.05
C SER A 582 3.69 -0.49 -45.14
N THR A 583 2.54 -1.03 -44.75
CA THR A 583 1.53 -1.51 -45.71
C THR A 583 0.94 -0.36 -46.55
N ARG A 584 0.76 0.83 -45.96
CA ARG A 584 0.30 2.02 -46.69
C ARG A 584 1.38 2.60 -47.60
N GLU A 585 2.62 2.65 -47.15
CA GLU A 585 3.77 3.04 -47.97
C GLU A 585 3.92 2.12 -49.19
N ALA A 586 3.80 0.80 -49.01
CA ALA A 586 3.82 -0.16 -50.11
C ALA A 586 2.65 0.03 -51.10
N GLN A 587 1.45 0.35 -50.60
CA GLN A 587 0.29 0.71 -51.45
C GLN A 587 0.53 2.00 -52.22
N GLU A 588 1.10 3.04 -51.59
CA GLU A 588 1.45 4.29 -52.24
C GLU A 588 2.47 4.08 -53.36
N GLN A 589 3.53 3.31 -53.12
CA GLN A 589 4.50 2.97 -54.16
C GLN A 589 3.88 2.18 -55.33
N ALA A 590 2.97 1.24 -55.05
CA ALA A 590 2.23 0.53 -56.10
C ALA A 590 1.36 1.48 -56.94
N TYR A 591 0.68 2.46 -56.31
CA TYR A 591 -0.08 3.49 -57.04
C TYR A 591 0.83 4.43 -57.83
N LEU A 592 2.00 4.82 -57.32
CA LEU A 592 2.96 5.65 -58.03
C LEU A 592 3.48 4.96 -59.31
N VAL A 593 3.87 3.68 -59.21
CA VAL A 593 4.28 2.87 -60.38
C VAL A 593 3.13 2.73 -61.39
N HIS A 594 1.89 2.53 -60.93
CA HIS A 594 0.72 2.47 -61.81
C HIS A 594 0.46 3.80 -62.54
N ILE A 595 0.60 4.93 -61.84
CA ILE A 595 0.51 6.27 -62.42
C ILE A 595 1.62 6.52 -63.44
N GLU A 596 2.85 6.05 -63.18
CA GLU A 596 3.99 6.17 -64.12
C GLU A 596 3.80 5.31 -65.37
N HIS A 597 3.24 4.10 -65.23
CA HIS A 597 2.85 3.25 -66.35
C HIS A 597 1.79 3.92 -67.23
N LEU A 598 0.69 4.41 -66.64
CA LEU A 598 -0.37 5.12 -67.37
C LEU A 598 0.13 6.40 -68.06
N LYS A 599 1.05 7.15 -67.42
CA LYS A 599 1.72 8.29 -68.06
C LYS A 599 2.54 7.87 -69.28
N SER A 600 3.26 6.76 -69.18
CA SER A 600 4.07 6.21 -70.26
C SER A 600 3.21 5.76 -71.43
N GLU A 601 2.11 5.04 -71.16
CA GLU A 601 1.13 4.61 -72.18
C GLU A 601 0.47 5.80 -72.88
N VAL A 602 0.07 6.84 -72.14
CA VAL A 602 -0.48 8.07 -72.72
C VAL A 602 0.54 8.78 -73.62
N GLU A 603 1.82 8.79 -73.25
CA GLU A 603 2.86 9.41 -74.08
C GLU A 603 3.18 8.56 -75.32
N GLU A 604 3.16 7.23 -75.22
CA GLU A 604 3.26 6.34 -76.37
C GLU A 604 2.08 6.54 -77.33
N GLN A 605 0.84 6.64 -76.83
CA GLN A 605 -0.33 6.93 -77.66
C GLN A 605 -0.25 8.29 -78.36
N LYS A 606 0.34 9.31 -77.72
CA LYS A 606 0.66 10.59 -78.39
C LYS A 606 1.72 10.40 -79.48
N GLU A 607 2.78 9.67 -79.20
CA GLU A 607 3.85 9.39 -80.17
C GLU A 607 3.31 8.64 -81.39
N GLN A 608 2.50 7.61 -81.17
CA GLN A 608 1.79 6.88 -82.21
C GLN A 608 0.86 7.80 -83.00
N ARG A 609 0.08 8.68 -82.36
CA ARG A 609 -0.73 9.70 -83.06
C ARG A 609 0.11 10.64 -83.91
N THR A 610 1.24 11.15 -83.41
CA THR A 610 2.13 12.00 -84.23
C THR A 610 2.75 11.23 -85.40
N ARG A 611 3.08 9.94 -85.25
CA ARG A 611 3.53 9.07 -86.36
C ARG A 611 2.40 8.79 -87.36
N SER A 612 1.15 8.63 -86.92
CA SER A 612 -0.01 8.44 -87.81
C SER A 612 -0.41 9.72 -88.55
N LEU A 613 -0.21 10.88 -87.94
CA LEU A 613 -0.41 12.18 -88.59
C LEU A 613 0.73 12.53 -89.56
N SER A 614 1.94 12.01 -89.37
CA SER A 614 3.01 12.15 -90.35
C SER A 614 2.85 11.20 -91.55
N SER A 615 2.32 9.98 -91.36
CA SER A 615 2.11 9.01 -92.44
C SER A 615 0.86 9.24 -93.31
N THR A 616 -0.05 10.13 -92.90
CA THR A 616 -1.26 10.49 -93.68
C THR A 616 -1.04 11.71 -94.61
N SER A 617 0.17 12.27 -94.65
CA SER A 617 0.51 13.45 -95.46
C SER A 617 1.16 13.16 -96.83
N SER A 618 1.23 11.90 -97.27
CA SER A 618 1.87 11.51 -98.54
C SER A 618 1.03 10.53 -99.38
N GLY A 619 -0.17 10.95 -99.80
CA GLY A 619 -0.97 10.22 -100.78
C GLY A 619 -0.60 10.59 -102.23
N GLY A 620 0.18 9.76 -102.93
CA GLY A 620 0.53 10.04 -104.33
C GLY A 620 1.37 8.97 -105.06
N LYS A 621 0.68 8.11 -105.83
CA LYS A 621 1.14 7.30 -106.97
C LYS A 621 2.05 6.04 -106.79
N ASP A 622 1.44 4.93 -107.22
CA ASP A 622 1.95 3.94 -108.21
C ASP A 622 3.08 2.92 -107.88
N LYS A 623 2.60 1.73 -107.50
CA LYS A 623 2.89 0.41 -108.12
C LYS A 623 4.21 -0.35 -107.82
N PRO A 624 4.25 -1.70 -108.01
CA PRO A 624 4.86 -2.58 -107.01
C PRO A 624 5.90 -3.60 -107.53
N GLY A 625 6.61 -4.21 -106.56
CA GLY A 625 7.48 -5.39 -106.70
C GLY A 625 8.75 -5.25 -105.84
N LYS A 626 9.44 -6.31 -105.41
CA LYS A 626 9.15 -7.75 -105.40
C LYS A 626 10.21 -8.45 -104.51
N GLU A 627 9.78 -9.37 -103.63
CA GLU A 627 10.55 -10.44 -102.95
C GLU A 627 11.70 -10.11 -101.95
N CYS A 628 11.85 -11.09 -101.04
CA CYS A 628 12.87 -11.39 -100.02
C CYS A 628 14.33 -10.99 -100.36
N ALA A 629 15.26 -10.77 -99.40
CA ALA A 629 15.58 -11.67 -98.28
C ALA A 629 16.56 -11.05 -97.24
N ASP A 630 16.73 -11.80 -96.14
CA ASP A 630 17.75 -11.82 -95.08
C ASP A 630 18.87 -10.76 -94.91
N ALA A 631 19.05 -10.46 -93.62
CA ALA A 631 20.31 -10.33 -92.87
C ALA A 631 21.25 -9.09 -93.04
N ALA A 632 21.78 -8.70 -91.87
CA ALA A 632 22.96 -7.86 -91.61
C ALA A 632 22.88 -6.34 -91.93
N SER A 633 22.95 -5.56 -90.84
CA SER A 633 23.70 -4.30 -90.70
C SER A 633 23.83 -3.35 -91.91
N PRO A 634 23.04 -2.27 -91.99
CA PRO A 634 23.32 -1.18 -92.92
C PRO A 634 24.51 -0.33 -92.42
N ALA A 635 25.72 -0.70 -92.83
CA ALA A 635 26.83 0.24 -92.87
C ALA A 635 26.51 1.27 -93.98
N LEU A 636 26.03 2.45 -93.59
CA LEU A 636 25.56 3.46 -94.54
C LEU A 636 26.69 3.94 -95.45
N SER A 637 26.46 3.80 -96.76
CA SER A 637 27.38 4.22 -97.82
C SER A 637 27.46 5.74 -97.91
N LEU A 638 28.66 6.24 -98.23
CA LEU A 638 29.05 7.65 -98.28
C LEU A 638 28.47 8.41 -99.51
N ALA A 639 27.19 8.20 -99.84
CA ALA A 639 26.61 8.58 -101.14
C ALA A 639 25.41 9.54 -101.11
N GLU A 640 24.71 9.69 -99.98
CA GLU A 640 23.48 10.52 -99.91
C GLU A 640 23.70 11.98 -99.48
N LEU A 641 24.93 12.37 -99.14
CA LEU A 641 25.30 13.72 -98.68
C LEU A 641 25.42 14.78 -99.81
N ARG A 642 24.53 14.76 -100.82
CA ARG A 642 24.56 15.72 -101.94
C ARG A 642 23.23 16.34 -102.39
N THR A 643 22.11 16.07 -101.72
CA THR A 643 20.87 16.82 -101.96
C THR A 643 20.80 18.08 -101.09
N THR A 644 21.29 19.18 -101.68
CA THR A 644 20.80 20.55 -101.47
C THR A 644 20.56 21.02 -100.02
N CYS A 645 21.59 21.54 -99.36
CA CYS A 645 21.39 22.46 -98.24
C CYS A 645 20.64 23.71 -98.71
N SER A 646 19.46 23.96 -98.16
CA SER A 646 18.90 25.30 -98.08
C SER A 646 19.60 26.07 -96.95
N ASP A 647 20.22 27.21 -97.27
CA ASP A 647 20.95 28.07 -96.30
C ASP A 647 20.10 28.56 -95.11
N SER A 648 18.78 28.31 -95.12
CA SER A 648 17.86 28.61 -94.02
C SER A 648 17.83 27.56 -92.90
N GLU A 649 18.38 26.35 -93.08
CA GLU A 649 18.23 25.24 -92.12
C GLU A 649 19.42 25.09 -91.16
N LEU A 650 20.65 25.37 -91.62
CA LEU A 650 21.86 25.33 -90.80
C LEU A 650 21.78 26.15 -89.49
N PRO A 651 21.21 27.38 -89.46
CA PRO A 651 21.07 28.13 -88.21
C PRO A 651 20.08 27.47 -87.24
N ALA A 652 19.02 26.83 -87.76
CA ALA A 652 18.02 26.14 -86.96
C ALA A 652 18.58 24.85 -86.34
N GLU A 653 19.36 24.09 -87.12
CA GLU A 653 20.08 22.91 -86.63
C GLU A 653 21.09 23.28 -85.54
N PHE A 654 21.92 24.31 -85.75
CA PHE A 654 22.91 24.77 -84.75
C PHE A 654 22.22 25.28 -83.47
N ALA A 655 21.12 26.03 -83.60
CA ALA A 655 20.29 26.43 -82.45
C ALA A 655 19.60 25.24 -81.76
N SER A 656 19.34 24.14 -82.47
CA SER A 656 18.83 22.89 -81.88
C SER A 656 19.95 22.13 -81.15
N ALA A 657 21.18 22.13 -81.68
CA ALA A 657 22.34 21.51 -81.07
C ALA A 657 22.71 22.20 -79.74
N ILE A 658 22.81 23.53 -79.71
CA ILE A 658 23.04 24.31 -78.48
C ILE A 658 21.92 24.05 -77.45
N ARG A 659 20.66 23.90 -77.88
CA ARG A 659 19.55 23.54 -76.98
C ARG A 659 19.68 22.12 -76.41
N ARG A 660 20.15 21.14 -77.19
CA ARG A 660 20.47 19.79 -76.68
C ARG A 660 21.66 19.84 -75.71
N GLU A 661 22.72 20.58 -76.04
CA GLU A 661 23.90 20.74 -75.19
C GLU A 661 23.57 21.39 -73.84
N LYS A 662 22.76 22.46 -73.82
CA LYS A 662 22.28 23.09 -72.57
C LYS A 662 21.45 22.13 -71.72
N LYS A 663 20.55 21.34 -72.33
CA LYS A 663 19.78 20.31 -71.63
C LYS A 663 20.69 19.19 -71.09
N LEU A 664 21.71 18.79 -71.83
CA LEU A 664 22.66 17.77 -71.39
C LEU A 664 23.50 18.28 -70.22
N LYS A 665 24.00 19.52 -70.27
CA LYS A 665 24.71 20.18 -69.16
C LYS A 665 23.83 20.29 -67.90
N ALA A 666 22.57 20.68 -68.03
CA ALA A 666 21.63 20.70 -66.91
C ALA A 666 21.44 19.29 -66.30
N ARG A 667 21.21 18.27 -67.13
CA ARG A 667 21.04 16.87 -66.68
C ARG A 667 22.31 16.31 -66.02
N VAL A 668 23.50 16.67 -66.50
CA VAL A 668 24.77 16.31 -65.85
C VAL A 668 24.90 16.99 -64.49
N GLN A 669 24.55 18.28 -64.38
CA GLN A 669 24.58 19.00 -63.10
C GLN A 669 23.59 18.43 -62.07
N GLU A 670 22.39 18.04 -62.52
CA GLU A 670 21.39 17.35 -61.69
C GLU A 670 21.89 15.98 -61.23
N LEU A 671 22.54 15.19 -62.10
CA LEU A 671 23.14 13.91 -61.75
C LEU A 671 24.29 14.06 -60.75
N VAL A 672 25.17 15.05 -60.91
CA VAL A 672 26.23 15.37 -59.93
C VAL A 672 25.60 15.74 -58.58
N SER A 673 24.60 16.63 -58.57
CA SER A 673 23.91 17.05 -57.34
C SER A 673 23.07 15.93 -56.71
N ALA A 674 22.66 14.91 -57.48
CA ALA A 674 22.03 13.70 -56.96
C ALA A 674 23.08 12.75 -56.34
N LEU A 675 24.23 12.56 -56.99
CA LEU A 675 25.34 11.77 -56.47
C LEU A 675 25.90 12.37 -55.17
N GLU A 676 26.13 13.68 -55.10
CA GLU A 676 26.59 14.35 -53.87
C GLU A 676 25.62 14.16 -52.69
N ARG A 677 24.30 14.24 -52.95
CA ARG A 677 23.28 13.95 -51.94
C ARG A 677 23.27 12.48 -51.52
N LEU A 678 23.44 11.56 -52.46
CA LEU A 678 23.51 10.13 -52.19
C LEU A 678 24.76 9.78 -51.38
N THR A 679 25.92 10.35 -51.71
CA THR A 679 27.18 10.20 -50.98
C THR A 679 27.04 10.71 -49.54
N LYS A 680 26.54 11.94 -49.33
CA LYS A 680 26.28 12.48 -48.00
C LYS A 680 25.28 11.63 -47.20
N SER A 681 24.22 11.15 -47.86
CA SER A 681 23.25 10.23 -47.24
C SER A 681 23.89 8.90 -46.83
N SER A 682 24.82 8.34 -47.62
CA SER A 682 25.55 7.13 -47.28
C SER A 682 26.56 7.36 -46.16
N GLU A 683 27.27 8.48 -46.18
CA GLU A 683 28.23 8.88 -45.15
C GLU A 683 27.55 9.05 -43.79
N ILE A 684 26.39 9.73 -43.73
CA ILE A 684 25.59 9.85 -42.50
C ILE A 684 25.12 8.48 -41.99
N ARG A 685 24.67 7.57 -42.88
CA ARG A 685 24.31 6.20 -42.47
C ARG A 685 25.51 5.41 -41.93
N HIS A 686 26.69 5.56 -42.52
CA HIS A 686 27.90 4.92 -42.00
C HIS A 686 28.33 5.51 -40.65
N GLN A 687 28.21 6.81 -40.46
CA GLN A 687 28.49 7.48 -39.19
C GLN A 687 27.54 6.99 -38.09
N GLN A 688 26.22 6.96 -38.34
CA GLN A 688 25.22 6.40 -37.43
C GLN A 688 25.49 4.92 -37.12
N SER A 689 25.86 4.12 -38.12
CA SER A 689 26.23 2.71 -37.92
C SER A 689 27.50 2.56 -37.05
N ALA A 690 28.47 3.48 -37.16
CA ALA A 690 29.67 3.46 -36.33
C ALA A 690 29.35 3.85 -34.87
N GLU A 691 28.45 4.82 -34.68
CA GLU A 691 27.94 5.22 -33.36
C GLU A 691 27.21 4.07 -32.66
N PHE A 692 26.27 3.40 -33.33
CA PHE A 692 25.60 2.21 -32.78
C PHE A 692 26.58 1.09 -32.40
N VAL A 693 27.63 0.86 -33.22
CA VAL A 693 28.68 -0.13 -32.89
C VAL A 693 29.50 0.30 -31.67
N ASN A 694 29.75 1.60 -31.49
CA ASN A 694 30.48 2.12 -30.31
C ASN A 694 29.64 2.06 -29.04
N ASP A 695 28.33 2.34 -29.11
CA ASP A 695 27.43 2.19 -27.97
C ASP A 695 27.21 0.73 -27.60
N LEU A 696 27.12 -0.18 -28.59
CA LEU A 696 27.10 -1.62 -28.33
C LEU A 696 28.39 -2.10 -27.64
N LYS A 697 29.57 -1.61 -28.05
CA LYS A 697 30.85 -1.88 -27.37
C LYS A 697 30.84 -1.35 -25.93
N ARG A 698 30.31 -0.15 -25.69
CA ARG A 698 30.19 0.45 -24.36
C ARG A 698 29.26 -0.35 -23.46
N ALA A 699 28.08 -0.75 -23.96
CA ALA A 699 27.13 -1.58 -23.26
C ALA A 699 27.72 -2.96 -22.89
N ASN A 700 28.41 -3.61 -23.83
CA ASN A 700 29.11 -4.88 -23.57
C ASN A 700 30.23 -4.72 -22.54
N SER A 701 31.00 -3.64 -22.56
CA SER A 701 32.03 -3.36 -21.56
C SER A 701 31.43 -3.19 -20.15
N ASN A 702 30.32 -2.43 -20.04
CA ASN A 702 29.58 -2.26 -18.79
C ASN A 702 29.00 -3.60 -18.28
N LEU A 703 28.47 -4.44 -19.17
CA LEU A 703 27.94 -5.76 -18.84
C LEU A 703 29.03 -6.70 -18.31
N VAL A 704 30.21 -6.72 -18.94
CA VAL A 704 31.37 -7.50 -18.47
C VAL A 704 31.84 -7.01 -17.09
N ALA A 705 31.90 -5.70 -16.87
CA ALA A 705 32.27 -5.13 -15.57
C ALA A 705 31.23 -5.47 -14.48
N ALA A 706 29.94 -5.41 -14.79
CA ALA A 706 28.86 -5.81 -13.89
C ALA A 706 28.92 -7.31 -13.57
N TYR A 707 29.17 -8.15 -14.57
CA TYR A 707 29.33 -9.60 -14.40
C TYR A 707 30.52 -9.96 -13.50
N GLU A 708 31.71 -9.39 -13.74
CA GLU A 708 32.87 -9.63 -12.88
C GLU A 708 32.65 -9.11 -11.43
N LYS A 709 31.94 -7.98 -11.26
CA LYS A 709 31.54 -7.48 -9.94
C LYS A 709 30.56 -8.44 -9.24
N ALA A 710 29.58 -8.98 -9.95
CA ALA A 710 28.64 -9.97 -9.43
C ALA A 710 29.37 -11.27 -9.05
N LYS A 711 30.16 -11.83 -9.97
CA LYS A 711 31.02 -13.02 -9.77
C LYS A 711 31.92 -12.86 -8.54
N LYS A 712 32.59 -11.71 -8.36
CA LYS A 712 33.39 -11.41 -7.16
C LYS A 712 32.55 -11.36 -5.89
N LYS A 713 31.32 -10.81 -5.94
CA LYS A 713 30.37 -10.82 -4.80
C LYS A 713 29.92 -12.24 -4.45
N HIS A 714 29.62 -13.09 -5.44
CA HIS A 714 29.27 -14.50 -5.21
C HIS A 714 30.46 -15.31 -4.67
N GLN A 715 31.66 -15.15 -5.22
CA GLN A 715 32.86 -15.84 -4.74
C GLN A 715 33.24 -15.41 -3.31
N ASN A 716 33.03 -14.13 -2.94
CA ASN A 716 33.19 -13.67 -1.57
C ASN A 716 32.12 -14.24 -0.61
N LYS A 717 30.88 -14.44 -1.07
CA LYS A 717 29.86 -15.15 -0.29
C LYS A 717 30.24 -16.63 -0.08
N LEU A 718 30.71 -17.30 -1.13
CA LEU A 718 31.19 -18.68 -1.06
C LEU A 718 32.28 -18.85 -0.01
N LYS A 719 33.34 -18.01 -0.07
CA LYS A 719 34.44 -18.01 0.91
C LYS A 719 33.99 -17.76 2.36
N LYS A 720 32.93 -16.95 2.56
CA LYS A 720 32.33 -16.74 3.89
C LYS A 720 31.58 -17.98 4.38
N LEU A 721 30.86 -18.69 3.51
CA LEU A 721 30.20 -19.95 3.86
C LEU A 721 31.23 -21.07 4.12
N GLU A 722 32.27 -21.18 3.29
CA GLU A 722 33.39 -22.10 3.48
C GLU A 722 34.09 -21.88 4.84
N SER A 723 34.40 -20.62 5.19
CA SER A 723 35.00 -20.31 6.50
C SER A 723 34.06 -20.54 7.69
N GLN A 724 32.76 -20.29 7.54
CA GLN A 724 31.76 -20.65 8.57
C GLN A 724 31.64 -22.17 8.74
N MET A 725 31.68 -22.94 7.65
CA MET A 725 31.67 -24.40 7.67
C MET A 725 32.93 -24.95 8.34
N MET A 726 34.12 -24.44 8.02
CA MET A 726 35.37 -24.83 8.68
C MET A 726 35.32 -24.55 10.20
N ALA A 727 34.89 -23.35 10.60
CA ALA A 727 34.74 -23.01 12.01
C ALA A 727 33.67 -23.86 12.73
N MET A 728 32.64 -24.32 12.02
CA MET A 728 31.67 -25.28 12.54
C MET A 728 32.31 -26.66 12.74
N VAL A 729 33.11 -27.15 11.77
CA VAL A 729 33.83 -28.44 11.89
C VAL A 729 34.80 -28.42 13.06
N GLU A 730 35.62 -27.37 13.21
CA GLU A 730 36.55 -27.22 14.34
C GLU A 730 35.84 -27.23 15.71
N ARG A 731 34.65 -26.63 15.81
CA ARG A 731 33.81 -26.70 17.02
C ARG A 731 33.28 -28.11 17.29
N HIS A 732 32.88 -28.85 16.27
CA HIS A 732 32.45 -30.24 16.44
C HIS A 732 33.64 -31.13 16.83
N GLU A 733 34.81 -30.95 16.21
CA GLU A 733 36.02 -31.70 16.58
C GLU A 733 36.46 -31.44 18.03
N THR A 734 36.41 -30.19 18.48
CA THR A 734 36.73 -29.84 19.89
C THR A 734 35.71 -30.43 20.86
N GLN A 735 34.41 -30.41 20.55
CA GLN A 735 33.38 -31.09 21.35
C GLN A 735 33.60 -32.61 21.39
N VAL A 736 33.86 -33.26 20.26
CA VAL A 736 34.16 -34.71 20.19
C VAL A 736 35.41 -35.04 21.01
N ARG A 737 36.45 -34.19 20.97
CA ARG A 737 37.68 -34.36 21.77
C ARG A 737 37.40 -34.27 23.28
N MET A 738 36.60 -33.28 23.71
CA MET A 738 36.17 -33.11 25.10
C MET A 738 35.33 -34.30 25.59
N LEU A 739 34.38 -34.79 24.77
CA LEU A 739 33.57 -35.96 25.10
C LEU A 739 34.42 -37.23 25.23
N LYS A 740 35.37 -37.46 24.30
CA LYS A 740 36.32 -38.58 24.40
C LYS A 740 37.17 -38.51 25.68
N GLN A 741 37.65 -37.33 26.06
CA GLN A 741 38.40 -37.15 27.31
C GLN A 741 37.53 -37.41 28.55
N ARG A 742 36.26 -36.97 28.54
CA ARG A 742 35.33 -37.23 29.65
C ARG A 742 34.97 -38.72 29.78
N ILE A 743 34.80 -39.42 28.66
CA ILE A 743 34.60 -40.88 28.65
C ILE A 743 35.82 -41.58 29.27
N ALA A 744 37.04 -41.25 28.83
CA ALA A 744 38.26 -41.85 29.38
C ALA A 744 38.44 -41.61 30.89
N LEU A 745 38.06 -40.43 31.41
CA LEU A 745 38.07 -40.15 32.85
C LEU A 745 37.05 -41.00 33.63
N LEU A 746 35.84 -41.19 33.08
CA LEU A 746 34.80 -42.04 33.68
C LEU A 746 35.19 -43.53 33.63
N GLU A 747 35.88 -43.96 32.57
CA GLU A 747 36.46 -45.30 32.46
C GLU A 747 37.57 -45.51 33.50
N GLU A 748 38.43 -44.51 33.75
CA GLU A 748 39.44 -44.56 34.80
C GLU A 748 38.79 -44.62 36.19
N GLU A 749 37.81 -43.75 36.48
CA GLU A 749 37.07 -43.72 37.75
C GLU A 749 36.37 -45.07 38.03
N ASN A 750 35.68 -45.63 37.04
CA ASN A 750 35.00 -46.93 37.16
C ASN A 750 35.96 -48.14 37.25
N SER A 751 37.24 -47.97 36.91
CA SER A 751 38.27 -49.01 37.07
C SER A 751 38.94 -49.02 38.45
N ARG A 752 38.67 -48.03 39.31
CA ARG A 752 39.17 -48.01 40.69
C ARG A 752 38.30 -48.90 41.58
N PRO A 753 38.88 -49.86 42.33
CA PRO A 753 38.10 -50.77 43.16
C PRO A 753 37.39 -50.00 44.30
N HIS A 754 36.11 -50.27 44.49
CA HIS A 754 35.31 -49.66 45.57
C HIS A 754 35.86 -50.08 46.94
N THR A 755 36.34 -49.11 47.72
CA THR A 755 36.60 -49.27 49.15
C THR A 755 35.27 -49.24 49.91
N ASN A 756 34.74 -50.42 50.20
CA ASN A 756 33.50 -50.57 50.98
C ASN A 756 33.73 -50.15 52.45
N GLU A 757 33.37 -48.92 52.80
CA GLU A 757 33.17 -48.52 54.19
C GLU A 757 31.69 -48.68 54.56
N THR A 758 31.36 -49.83 55.16
CA THR A 758 30.12 -50.02 55.90
C THR A 758 30.46 -50.69 57.22
N SER A 759 30.45 -49.91 58.30
CA SER A 759 30.51 -50.42 59.67
C SER A 759 29.14 -50.28 60.32
N LEU A 760 28.36 -51.36 60.24
CA LEU A 760 27.54 -51.91 61.33
C LEU A 760 27.12 -53.34 60.99
#